data_AF-A0A950T1J0-F1
#
_entry.id   AF-A0A950T1J0-F1
#
_cell.length_a   1.000
_cell.length_b   1.000
_cell.length_c   1.000
_cell.angle_alpha   90.00
_cell.angle_beta   90.00
_cell.angle_gamma   90.00
#
_symmetry.space_group_name_H-M   'P 1'
#
loop_
_entity.id
_entity.type
_entity.pdbx_description
1 polymer ?
#
loop_
_entity_poly.entity_id
_entity_poly.type
_entity_poly.pdbx_seq_one_letter_code
_entity_poly.pdbx_strand_id
1 'polypeptide(L)'
;MEDLQNLQRRVDNLLITSPRPPSTAVAPTSAPHVTTAVSQGTGLQHFSPFDSVQMKRVTEILRQFMILANSAEGAAGLKAVLDEADKLATTENPELVRYALMLFITHHPQGNQLKLKPLEVRAPQVVLASKTPLLAQMTAAILLHPSEASLKWFREDPKANEHHEHWHLVYPAGGIPDPHRPDDPNAPMITKDRQGELFIYMHEQMLARYDAERVAAGLAPVKPLDYTETIQDGYDPDPNLEVDAADGQNFPFARRDPGKRMGDLPGLSVATLKRWGDNLMQAAKAGKFRDGTPVTPDTLGSTTEANVGSVDPNHEQPDSFYGNHHNMGHIFLAYIDDPQHANNATDRPGVMSQTRTAIRDFIFFRWHKHIDDISFLWQEHQPANDFSDAPHVRIRKGLHGATPAHQSPDIILAFKDAIHNGSDDSDASWQAYGEQHFGGANWDKDFSSTAGTINQLQTAMRQRTITFVEDDQKTETLDFLYPREFFSFLRAENLVNEAKDVTVRIFLVPTGPAEGITELSEDRRKWIEMDKFRHTLQPLEKAVIFRRAEDSSVIRRPALKTFAPITIPNPADDADDDTDPNCDCGWPYNLLLPRGKREGMTFRLMVMITDWNIDQVPDETSCGSMSYCGAKDKYPDSRAMGYPFDRPFNAGRGIAQTIAAHDNMAARDITIKWVDTVPSA
;
A
#
# COMPACT_ATOMS: atom_id res chain seq x y z
N MET A 1 -21.96 25.37 -8.20
CA MET A 1 -22.34 24.17 -7.42
C MET A 1 -23.15 23.19 -8.26
N GLU A 2 -24.29 23.59 -8.85
CA GLU A 2 -25.13 22.69 -9.67
C GLU A 2 -24.39 22.08 -10.88
N ASP A 3 -23.50 22.83 -11.53
CA ASP A 3 -22.70 22.34 -12.66
C ASP A 3 -21.63 21.31 -12.26
N LEU A 4 -20.94 21.52 -11.12
CA LEU A 4 -19.92 20.58 -10.64
C LEU A 4 -20.51 19.24 -10.18
N GLN A 5 -21.67 19.27 -9.52
CA GLN A 5 -22.40 18.05 -9.15
C GLN A 5 -22.87 17.26 -10.39
N ASN A 6 -23.27 17.96 -11.46
CA ASN A 6 -23.61 17.31 -12.74
C ASN A 6 -22.38 16.65 -13.38
N LEU A 7 -21.24 17.34 -13.35
CA LEU A 7 -19.97 16.80 -13.85
C LEU A 7 -19.50 15.61 -13.00
N GLN A 8 -19.62 15.67 -11.67
CA GLN A 8 -19.31 14.54 -10.79
C GLN A 8 -20.16 13.32 -11.13
N ARG A 9 -21.47 13.49 -11.36
CA ARG A 9 -22.35 12.37 -11.79
C ARG A 9 -21.92 11.78 -13.14
N ARG A 10 -21.43 12.60 -14.06
CA ARG A 10 -20.88 12.10 -15.35
C ARG A 10 -19.58 11.32 -15.14
N VAL A 11 -18.68 11.81 -14.29
CA VAL A 11 -17.46 11.08 -13.89
C VAL A 11 -17.82 9.73 -13.28
N ASP A 12 -18.76 9.73 -12.34
CA ASP A 12 -19.23 8.49 -11.71
C ASP A 12 -19.72 7.50 -12.79
N ASN A 13 -20.54 7.94 -13.74
CA ASN A 13 -21.02 7.07 -14.82
C ASN A 13 -19.91 6.55 -15.75
N LEU A 14 -18.86 7.34 -15.99
CA LEU A 14 -17.72 6.93 -16.80
C LEU A 14 -16.83 5.91 -16.08
N LEU A 15 -16.63 6.09 -14.77
CA LEU A 15 -15.76 5.26 -13.95
C LEU A 15 -16.46 4.04 -13.36
N ILE A 16 -17.79 4.05 -13.22
CA ILE A 16 -18.56 2.91 -12.73
C ILE A 16 -18.59 1.81 -13.80
N THR A 17 -18.02 0.67 -13.47
CA THR A 17 -18.12 -0.57 -14.22
C THR A 17 -19.10 -1.50 -13.52
N SER A 18 -20.07 -2.04 -14.26
CA SER A 18 -21.00 -3.05 -13.74
C SER A 18 -20.52 -4.47 -14.09
N PRO A 19 -20.84 -5.49 -13.27
CA PRO A 19 -20.63 -6.88 -13.64
C PRO A 19 -21.36 -7.23 -14.94
N ARG A 20 -20.88 -8.23 -15.67
CA ARG A 20 -21.68 -8.82 -16.76
C ARG A 20 -23.01 -9.36 -16.19
N PRO A 21 -24.16 -9.12 -16.84
CA PRO A 21 -25.41 -9.79 -16.44
C PRO A 21 -25.25 -11.32 -16.54
N PRO A 22 -25.88 -12.09 -15.64
CA PRO A 22 -25.72 -13.54 -15.59
C PRO A 22 -26.05 -14.17 -16.95
N SER A 23 -25.09 -14.91 -17.49
CA SER A 23 -25.28 -15.68 -18.73
C SER A 23 -26.38 -16.73 -18.52
N THR A 24 -27.58 -16.48 -19.04
CA THR A 24 -28.51 -17.58 -19.30
C THR A 24 -27.81 -18.54 -20.27
N ALA A 25 -27.71 -19.81 -19.89
CA ALA A 25 -27.03 -20.83 -20.69
C ALA A 25 -27.73 -20.97 -22.07
N VAL A 26 -27.25 -20.24 -23.06
CA VAL A 26 -27.62 -20.41 -24.46
C VAL A 26 -26.34 -20.44 -25.28
N ALA A 27 -26.16 -21.54 -26.01
CA ALA A 27 -25.04 -21.76 -26.91
C ALA A 27 -24.84 -20.57 -27.87
N PRO A 28 -23.60 -20.25 -28.28
CA PRO A 28 -23.34 -19.07 -29.08
C PRO A 28 -23.99 -19.21 -30.45
N THR A 29 -25.06 -18.46 -30.70
CA THR A 29 -25.51 -18.16 -32.06
C THR A 29 -24.58 -17.09 -32.61
N SER A 30 -23.85 -17.45 -33.67
CA SER A 30 -22.97 -16.57 -34.44
C SER A 30 -23.71 -15.29 -34.88
N ALA A 31 -23.45 -14.18 -34.18
CA ALA A 31 -23.78 -12.85 -34.65
C ALA A 31 -22.63 -12.33 -35.55
N PRO A 32 -22.92 -11.54 -36.58
CA PRO A 32 -21.92 -11.14 -37.56
C PRO A 32 -20.88 -10.21 -36.93
N HIS A 33 -19.60 -10.51 -37.16
CA HIS A 33 -18.48 -9.65 -36.81
C HIS A 33 -18.70 -8.24 -37.36
N VAL A 34 -18.87 -7.26 -36.47
CA VAL A 34 -18.59 -5.87 -36.80
C VAL A 34 -17.07 -5.75 -36.81
N THR A 35 -16.48 -5.74 -38.00
CA THR A 35 -15.07 -5.40 -38.19
C THR A 35 -14.89 -3.91 -37.92
N THR A 36 -14.67 -3.55 -36.66
CA THR A 36 -13.89 -2.34 -36.35
C THR A 36 -12.45 -2.65 -36.71
N ALA A 37 -11.84 -1.77 -37.51
CA ALA A 37 -10.42 -1.84 -37.82
C ALA A 37 -9.64 -1.48 -36.55
N VAL A 38 -9.56 -2.42 -35.61
CA VAL A 38 -8.52 -2.41 -34.57
C VAL A 38 -7.22 -2.54 -35.35
N SER A 39 -6.34 -1.54 -35.24
CA SER A 39 -5.02 -1.62 -35.85
C SER A 39 -4.40 -2.95 -35.42
N GLN A 40 -3.89 -3.73 -36.38
CA GLN A 40 -3.10 -4.92 -36.06
C GLN A 40 -1.80 -4.45 -35.39
N GLY A 41 -1.89 -4.19 -34.09
CA GLY A 41 -0.79 -3.83 -33.21
C GLY A 41 -0.32 -5.07 -32.47
N THR A 42 0.99 -5.24 -32.39
CA THR A 42 1.68 -6.38 -31.78
C THR A 42 1.71 -6.33 -30.24
N GLY A 43 0.60 -5.99 -29.58
CA GLY A 43 0.54 -5.74 -28.13
C GLY A 43 -0.61 -6.45 -27.39
N LEU A 44 -0.59 -6.35 -26.05
CA LEU A 44 -1.63 -6.89 -25.17
C LEU A 44 -3.01 -6.31 -25.51
N GLN A 45 -4.03 -7.16 -25.46
CA GLN A 45 -5.42 -6.77 -25.80
C GLN A 45 -6.18 -6.21 -24.59
N HIS A 46 -5.80 -6.59 -23.38
CA HIS A 46 -6.34 -6.03 -22.14
C HIS A 46 -5.47 -4.87 -21.66
N PHE A 47 -6.11 -3.83 -21.13
CA PHE A 47 -5.38 -2.73 -20.51
C PHE A 47 -4.64 -3.22 -19.27
N SER A 48 -3.39 -2.82 -19.09
CA SER A 48 -2.61 -3.06 -17.87
C SER A 48 -1.74 -1.83 -17.56
N PRO A 49 -1.77 -1.31 -16.32
CA PRO A 49 -0.87 -0.22 -15.92
C PRO A 49 0.61 -0.65 -15.87
N PHE A 50 0.90 -1.94 -16.04
CA PHE A 50 2.25 -2.49 -16.11
C PHE A 50 2.79 -2.59 -17.55
N ASP A 51 1.95 -2.38 -18.57
CA ASP A 51 2.37 -2.33 -19.97
C ASP A 51 2.79 -0.90 -20.35
N SER A 52 4.09 -0.71 -20.61
CA SER A 52 4.64 0.62 -20.89
C SER A 52 4.11 1.24 -22.18
N VAL A 53 3.74 0.43 -23.18
CA VAL A 53 3.20 0.93 -24.46
C VAL A 53 1.82 1.51 -24.24
N GLN A 54 0.96 0.80 -23.51
CA GLN A 54 -0.37 1.28 -23.14
C GLN A 54 -0.29 2.49 -22.20
N MET A 55 0.64 2.49 -21.24
CA MET A 55 0.85 3.63 -20.35
C MET A 55 1.34 4.89 -21.07
N LYS A 56 2.11 4.74 -22.16
CA LYS A 56 2.47 5.87 -23.03
C LYS A 56 1.22 6.49 -23.67
N ARG A 57 0.29 5.65 -24.13
CA ARG A 57 -1.01 6.10 -24.67
C ARG A 57 -1.89 6.76 -23.60
N VAL A 58 -1.92 6.22 -22.38
CA VAL A 58 -2.59 6.85 -21.22
C VAL A 58 -2.04 8.27 -21.01
N THR A 59 -0.72 8.42 -20.99
CA THR A 59 -0.06 9.72 -20.80
C THR A 59 -0.40 10.72 -21.92
N GLU A 60 -0.53 10.27 -23.16
CA GLU A 60 -0.99 11.12 -24.27
C GLU A 60 -2.42 11.62 -24.09
N ILE A 61 -3.33 10.74 -23.65
CA ILE A 61 -4.72 11.11 -23.37
C ILE A 61 -4.79 12.04 -22.16
N LEU A 62 -4.04 11.77 -21.11
CA LEU A 62 -3.93 12.65 -19.93
C LEU A 62 -3.49 14.06 -20.35
N ARG A 63 -2.48 14.17 -21.22
CA ARG A 63 -2.04 15.47 -21.78
C ARG A 63 -3.17 16.17 -22.53
N GLN A 64 -3.94 15.44 -23.35
CA GLN A 64 -5.10 16.01 -24.05
C GLN A 64 -6.16 16.52 -23.07
N PHE A 65 -6.45 15.77 -22.00
CA PHE A 65 -7.38 16.20 -20.95
C PHE A 65 -6.89 17.47 -20.25
N MET A 66 -5.61 17.57 -19.91
CA MET A 66 -5.04 18.78 -19.31
C MET A 66 -5.13 20.00 -20.25
N ILE A 67 -4.87 19.83 -21.56
CA ILE A 67 -5.04 20.91 -22.56
C ILE A 67 -6.50 21.37 -22.62
N LEU A 68 -7.46 20.43 -22.67
CA LEU A 68 -8.88 20.75 -22.71
C LEU A 68 -9.35 21.45 -21.43
N ALA A 69 -8.89 21.01 -20.27
CA ALA A 69 -9.18 21.66 -19.01
C ALA A 69 -8.68 23.11 -19.01
N ASN A 70 -7.44 23.35 -19.45
CA ASN A 70 -6.85 24.68 -19.54
C ASN A 70 -7.46 25.58 -20.62
N SER A 71 -8.24 25.04 -21.56
CA SER A 71 -8.89 25.83 -22.62
C SER A 71 -10.04 26.72 -22.13
N ALA A 72 -10.61 26.41 -20.95
CA ALA A 72 -11.67 27.20 -20.34
C ALA A 72 -11.69 27.03 -18.81
N GLU A 73 -11.96 28.11 -18.08
CA GLU A 73 -11.98 28.06 -16.61
C GLU A 73 -13.17 27.25 -16.05
N GLY A 74 -12.95 26.67 -14.87
CA GLY A 74 -13.98 26.02 -14.08
C GLY A 74 -14.66 24.86 -14.80
N ALA A 75 -15.99 24.81 -14.71
CA ALA A 75 -16.81 23.70 -15.19
C ALA A 75 -16.79 23.54 -16.73
N ALA A 76 -16.52 24.60 -17.49
CA ALA A 76 -16.47 24.51 -18.95
C ALA A 76 -15.28 23.67 -19.43
N GLY A 77 -14.09 23.85 -18.84
CA GLY A 77 -12.91 23.03 -19.13
C GLY A 77 -13.12 21.57 -18.72
N LEU A 78 -13.69 21.34 -17.52
CA LEU A 78 -14.04 19.99 -17.06
C LEU A 78 -15.05 19.32 -17.99
N LYS A 79 -16.07 20.05 -18.46
CA LYS A 79 -17.05 19.53 -19.41
C LYS A 79 -16.36 19.09 -20.71
N ALA A 80 -15.42 19.89 -21.23
CA ALA A 80 -14.67 19.54 -22.44
C ALA A 80 -13.85 18.26 -22.27
N VAL A 81 -13.24 18.06 -21.10
CA VAL A 81 -12.55 16.80 -20.75
C VAL A 81 -13.52 15.63 -20.78
N LEU A 82 -14.68 15.73 -20.13
CA LEU A 82 -15.64 14.63 -20.10
C LEU A 82 -16.24 14.33 -21.48
N ASP A 83 -16.49 15.36 -22.29
CA ASP A 83 -16.97 15.18 -23.67
C ASP A 83 -15.93 14.44 -24.53
N GLU A 84 -14.63 14.72 -24.34
CA GLU A 84 -13.57 13.98 -25.02
C GLU A 84 -13.38 12.57 -24.45
N ALA A 85 -13.52 12.37 -23.14
CA ALA A 85 -13.49 11.04 -22.53
C ALA A 85 -14.62 10.14 -23.07
N ASP A 86 -15.85 10.67 -23.16
CA ASP A 86 -17.00 10.00 -23.78
C ASP A 86 -16.68 9.60 -25.22
N LYS A 87 -16.06 10.49 -25.99
CA LYS A 87 -15.66 10.23 -27.39
C LYS A 87 -14.58 9.14 -27.47
N LEU A 88 -13.50 9.26 -26.69
CA LEU A 88 -12.39 8.31 -26.72
C LEU A 88 -12.82 6.92 -26.27
N ALA A 89 -13.74 6.81 -25.31
CA ALA A 89 -14.30 5.53 -24.87
C ALA A 89 -15.04 4.75 -25.99
N THR A 90 -15.38 5.40 -27.11
CA THR A 90 -15.96 4.73 -28.29
C THR A 90 -14.93 4.24 -29.31
N THR A 91 -13.68 4.69 -29.21
CA THR A 91 -12.61 4.42 -30.20
C THR A 91 -11.38 3.75 -29.61
N GLU A 92 -11.18 3.85 -28.30
CA GLU A 92 -10.05 3.32 -27.54
C GLU A 92 -10.53 2.24 -26.55
N ASN A 93 -9.58 1.52 -25.94
CA ASN A 93 -9.90 0.64 -24.81
C ASN A 93 -10.55 1.46 -23.68
N PRO A 94 -11.78 1.13 -23.22
CA PRO A 94 -12.48 1.93 -22.19
C PRO A 94 -11.73 2.05 -20.86
N GLU A 95 -11.07 0.98 -20.41
CA GLU A 95 -10.28 1.02 -19.16
C GLU A 95 -9.06 1.92 -19.28
N LEU A 96 -8.44 1.98 -20.46
CA LEU A 96 -7.33 2.90 -20.73
C LEU A 96 -7.80 4.36 -20.57
N VAL A 97 -8.97 4.69 -21.13
CA VAL A 97 -9.57 6.04 -21.02
C VAL A 97 -9.95 6.36 -19.58
N ARG A 98 -10.56 5.41 -18.86
CA ARG A 98 -10.89 5.56 -17.43
C ARG A 98 -9.64 5.79 -16.60
N TYR A 99 -8.56 5.06 -16.84
CA TYR A 99 -7.30 5.24 -16.13
C TYR A 99 -6.70 6.63 -16.39
N ALA A 100 -6.71 7.10 -17.64
CA ALA A 100 -6.29 8.48 -17.97
C ALA A 100 -7.17 9.54 -17.28
N LEU A 101 -8.48 9.30 -17.19
CA LEU A 101 -9.40 10.19 -16.48
C LEU A 101 -9.12 10.21 -14.97
N MET A 102 -8.82 9.05 -14.37
CA MET A 102 -8.43 8.99 -12.96
C MET A 102 -7.14 9.78 -12.71
N LEU A 103 -6.12 9.63 -13.56
CA LEU A 103 -4.90 10.44 -13.45
C LEU A 103 -5.17 11.95 -13.61
N PHE A 104 -6.09 12.34 -14.50
CA PHE A 104 -6.48 13.73 -14.66
C PHE A 104 -7.12 14.29 -13.37
N ILE A 105 -8.02 13.52 -12.75
CA ILE A 105 -8.66 13.87 -11.48
C ILE A 105 -7.65 13.98 -10.34
N THR A 106 -6.60 13.15 -10.34
CA THR A 106 -5.55 13.18 -9.33
C THR A 106 -4.56 14.34 -9.51
N HIS A 107 -4.16 14.67 -10.74
CA HIS A 107 -2.98 15.54 -10.98
C HIS A 107 -3.27 16.93 -11.53
N HIS A 108 -4.47 17.19 -12.05
CA HIS A 108 -4.77 18.50 -12.64
C HIS A 108 -5.55 19.41 -11.66
N PRO A 109 -5.16 20.68 -11.45
CA PRO A 109 -5.84 21.57 -10.50
C PRO A 109 -7.36 21.71 -10.69
N GLN A 110 -7.86 21.71 -11.93
CA GLN A 110 -9.30 21.65 -12.19
C GLN A 110 -9.89 20.25 -11.91
N GLY A 111 -9.14 19.18 -12.23
CA GLY A 111 -9.53 17.79 -12.02
C GLY A 111 -9.71 17.45 -10.54
N ASN A 112 -8.87 17.98 -9.65
CA ASN A 112 -8.95 17.76 -8.20
C ASN A 112 -10.26 18.25 -7.54
N GLN A 113 -11.10 19.00 -8.28
CA GLN A 113 -12.45 19.38 -7.85
C GLN A 113 -13.46 18.23 -7.97
N LEU A 114 -13.11 17.18 -8.75
CA LEU A 114 -13.87 15.94 -8.90
C LEU A 114 -13.30 14.89 -7.94
N LYS A 115 -14.09 13.85 -7.65
CA LYS A 115 -13.73 12.79 -6.70
C LYS A 115 -13.68 11.43 -7.38
N LEU A 116 -12.75 10.61 -6.91
CA LEU A 116 -12.71 9.18 -7.21
C LEU A 116 -13.52 8.45 -6.14
N LYS A 117 -14.64 7.84 -6.54
CA LYS A 117 -15.41 7.01 -5.62
C LYS A 117 -14.57 5.79 -5.17
N PRO A 118 -14.84 5.27 -3.94
CA PRO A 118 -14.20 4.05 -3.47
C PRO A 118 -14.28 2.92 -4.51
N LEU A 119 -13.26 2.07 -4.57
CA LEU A 119 -13.14 0.96 -5.50
C LEU A 119 -14.38 0.06 -5.48
N GLU A 120 -14.92 -0.17 -4.29
CA GLU A 120 -16.11 -0.99 -4.07
C GLU A 120 -17.39 -0.41 -4.66
N VAL A 121 -17.40 0.90 -4.94
CA VAL A 121 -18.51 1.63 -5.56
C VAL A 121 -18.31 1.74 -7.07
N ARG A 122 -17.10 2.11 -7.52
CA ARG A 122 -16.81 2.28 -8.96
C ARG A 122 -16.56 0.97 -9.70
N ALA A 123 -16.02 -0.05 -9.05
CA ALA A 123 -15.76 -1.34 -9.68
C ALA A 123 -16.07 -2.49 -8.69
N PRO A 124 -17.33 -2.64 -8.26
CA PRO A 124 -17.73 -3.64 -7.28
C PRO A 124 -17.37 -5.09 -7.66
N GLN A 125 -17.33 -5.40 -8.95
CA GLN A 125 -16.95 -6.72 -9.45
C GLN A 125 -15.48 -7.05 -9.21
N VAL A 126 -14.58 -6.07 -8.97
CA VAL A 126 -13.16 -6.35 -8.73
C VAL A 126 -12.80 -6.50 -7.24
N VAL A 127 -13.80 -6.42 -6.35
CA VAL A 127 -13.61 -6.60 -4.89
C VAL A 127 -14.21 -7.91 -4.36
N LEU A 128 -14.70 -8.77 -5.25
CA LEU A 128 -15.33 -10.04 -4.92
C LEU A 128 -14.35 -11.06 -4.35
N ALA A 129 -14.67 -11.64 -3.20
CA ALA A 129 -13.83 -12.62 -2.53
C ALA A 129 -13.81 -13.95 -3.29
N SER A 130 -12.62 -14.54 -3.43
CA SER A 130 -12.45 -15.82 -4.10
C SER A 130 -13.10 -16.95 -3.28
N LYS A 131 -13.92 -17.76 -3.95
CA LYS A 131 -14.59 -18.90 -3.32
C LYS A 131 -13.57 -20.01 -3.02
N THR A 132 -13.68 -20.64 -1.86
CA THR A 132 -12.90 -21.86 -1.57
C THR A 132 -13.56 -23.04 -2.29
N PRO A 133 -12.84 -23.83 -3.10
CA PRO A 133 -13.43 -24.96 -3.81
C PRO A 133 -14.09 -25.93 -2.82
N LEU A 134 -15.29 -26.44 -3.17
CA LEU A 134 -16.06 -27.37 -2.31
C LEU A 134 -15.22 -28.56 -1.81
N LEU A 135 -14.29 -29.07 -2.64
CA LEU A 135 -13.43 -30.21 -2.29
C LEU A 135 -12.46 -29.92 -1.13
N ALA A 136 -11.98 -28.67 -1.01
CA ALA A 136 -11.14 -28.23 0.10
C ALA A 136 -11.94 -28.05 1.40
N GLN A 137 -13.24 -27.78 1.30
CA GLN A 137 -14.16 -27.76 2.46
C GLN A 137 -14.52 -29.16 2.96
N MET A 138 -14.42 -30.19 2.11
CA MET A 138 -14.88 -31.56 2.41
C MET A 138 -13.83 -32.48 3.07
N THR A 139 -12.58 -32.05 3.25
CA THR A 139 -11.57 -32.89 3.92
C THR A 139 -10.97 -32.21 5.15
N ALA A 140 -11.32 -32.72 6.34
CA ALA A 140 -10.77 -32.29 7.63
C ALA A 140 -9.23 -32.39 7.72
N ALA A 141 -8.59 -33.12 6.81
CA ALA A 141 -7.12 -33.24 6.71
C ALA A 141 -6.43 -32.04 6.02
N ILE A 142 -7.10 -31.35 5.08
CA ILE A 142 -6.54 -30.13 4.43
C ILE A 142 -6.62 -28.92 5.38
N LEU A 143 -7.58 -28.91 6.30
CA LEU A 143 -7.75 -27.87 7.33
C LEU A 143 -6.67 -27.90 8.44
N LEU A 144 -5.83 -28.94 8.51
CA LEU A 144 -4.80 -29.09 9.55
C LEU A 144 -3.44 -28.48 9.16
N HIS A 145 -3.24 -28.09 7.90
CA HIS A 145 -1.99 -27.47 7.44
C HIS A 145 -2.21 -26.01 7.02
N PRO A 146 -1.42 -25.06 7.55
CA PRO A 146 -1.41 -23.69 7.07
C PRO A 146 -1.23 -23.64 5.56
N SER A 147 -2.08 -22.89 4.88
CA SER A 147 -2.00 -22.67 3.43
C SER A 147 -2.27 -21.21 3.11
N GLU A 148 -1.90 -20.79 1.90
CA GLU A 148 -2.19 -19.43 1.41
C GLU A 148 -3.67 -19.05 1.49
N ALA A 149 -4.58 -20.03 1.45
CA ALA A 149 -6.01 -19.80 1.61
C ALA A 149 -6.37 -19.18 2.97
N SER A 150 -5.58 -19.42 4.02
CA SER A 150 -5.81 -18.85 5.36
C SER A 150 -5.60 -17.33 5.45
N LEU A 151 -4.99 -16.73 4.41
CA LEU A 151 -4.67 -15.30 4.32
C LEU A 151 -5.45 -14.57 3.22
N LYS A 152 -6.51 -15.20 2.66
CA LYS A 152 -7.37 -14.53 1.66
C LYS A 152 -7.95 -13.23 2.20
N TRP A 153 -8.45 -13.21 3.44
CA TRP A 153 -9.01 -12.00 4.07
C TRP A 153 -8.04 -10.80 4.08
N PHE A 154 -6.73 -11.03 4.08
CA PHE A 154 -5.71 -9.97 4.01
C PHE A 154 -5.45 -9.55 2.56
N ARG A 155 -5.16 -10.54 1.70
CA ARG A 155 -4.81 -10.30 0.29
C ARG A 155 -5.97 -9.75 -0.54
N GLU A 156 -7.18 -10.13 -0.15
CA GLU A 156 -8.43 -9.80 -0.85
C GLU A 156 -9.20 -8.66 -0.17
N ASP A 157 -8.65 -8.04 0.88
CA ASP A 157 -9.24 -6.87 1.52
C ASP A 157 -9.44 -5.75 0.47
N PRO A 158 -10.68 -5.27 0.26
CA PRO A 158 -10.97 -4.29 -0.77
C PRO A 158 -10.24 -2.96 -0.58
N LYS A 159 -10.01 -2.53 0.67
CA LYS A 159 -9.34 -1.26 0.95
C LYS A 159 -7.83 -1.36 0.80
N ALA A 160 -7.23 -2.53 1.03
CA ALA A 160 -5.83 -2.78 0.69
C ALA A 160 -5.60 -2.74 -0.83
N ASN A 161 -6.53 -3.32 -1.60
CA ASN A 161 -6.47 -3.30 -3.08
C ASN A 161 -6.71 -1.88 -3.63
N GLU A 162 -7.65 -1.13 -3.03
CA GLU A 162 -7.88 0.29 -3.33
C GLU A 162 -6.64 1.14 -3.04
N HIS A 163 -5.98 0.93 -1.90
CA HIS A 163 -4.73 1.61 -1.54
C HIS A 163 -3.65 1.39 -2.61
N HIS A 164 -3.44 0.13 -3.03
CA HIS A 164 -2.41 -0.20 -4.02
C HIS A 164 -2.70 0.44 -5.39
N GLU A 165 -3.96 0.45 -5.85
CA GLU A 165 -4.32 1.19 -7.08
C GLU A 165 -4.13 2.69 -6.92
N HIS A 166 -4.61 3.27 -5.82
CA HIS A 166 -4.51 4.70 -5.58
C HIS A 166 -3.04 5.15 -5.50
N TRP A 167 -2.18 4.38 -4.83
CA TRP A 167 -0.76 4.65 -4.77
C TRP A 167 -0.15 4.77 -6.18
N HIS A 168 -0.48 3.85 -7.09
CA HIS A 168 -0.03 3.91 -8.49
C HIS A 168 -0.71 4.99 -9.35
N LEU A 169 -1.86 5.53 -8.93
CA LEU A 169 -2.43 6.74 -9.53
C LEU A 169 -1.68 7.99 -9.07
N VAL A 170 -1.23 8.05 -7.82
CA VAL A 170 -0.46 9.19 -7.27
C VAL A 170 0.98 9.17 -7.78
N TYR A 171 1.56 7.99 -7.97
CA TYR A 171 2.93 7.76 -8.42
C TYR A 171 2.97 6.94 -9.72
N PRO A 172 2.45 7.48 -10.85
CA PRO A 172 2.36 6.71 -12.08
C PRO A 172 3.74 6.48 -12.71
N ALA A 173 4.01 5.26 -13.14
CA ALA A 173 5.28 4.91 -13.80
C ALA A 173 5.51 5.71 -15.10
N GLY A 174 4.43 5.98 -15.84
CA GLY A 174 4.46 6.78 -17.08
C GLY A 174 4.70 8.28 -16.88
N GLY A 175 4.79 8.75 -15.63
CA GLY A 175 4.96 10.16 -15.27
C GLY A 175 3.72 11.02 -15.48
N ILE A 176 3.81 12.29 -15.07
CA ILE A 176 2.71 13.27 -15.13
C ILE A 176 3.09 14.41 -16.09
N PRO A 177 2.28 14.76 -17.11
CA PRO A 177 2.55 15.96 -17.93
C PRO A 177 2.46 17.23 -17.06
N ASP A 178 3.25 18.28 -17.39
CA ASP A 178 3.16 19.57 -16.69
C ASP A 178 1.73 20.14 -16.80
N PRO A 179 0.94 20.20 -15.71
CA PRO A 179 -0.45 20.63 -15.77
C PRO A 179 -0.58 22.12 -16.14
N HIS A 180 0.48 22.92 -15.99
CA HIS A 180 0.46 24.34 -16.33
C HIS A 180 0.88 24.61 -17.79
N ARG A 181 1.57 23.65 -18.43
CA ARG A 181 2.00 23.75 -19.84
C ARG A 181 1.87 22.41 -20.57
N PRO A 182 0.67 21.79 -20.58
CA PRO A 182 0.49 20.48 -21.17
C PRO A 182 0.59 20.49 -22.71
N ASP A 183 0.51 21.67 -23.34
CA ASP A 183 0.64 21.89 -24.77
C ASP A 183 2.10 22.02 -25.25
N ASP A 184 3.08 22.16 -24.35
CA ASP A 184 4.49 22.18 -24.71
C ASP A 184 4.99 20.74 -24.98
N PRO A 185 5.29 20.36 -26.25
CA PRO A 185 5.74 19.02 -26.57
C PRO A 185 7.14 18.71 -26.03
N ASN A 186 7.88 19.72 -25.57
CA ASN A 186 9.21 19.56 -24.98
C ASN A 186 9.20 19.56 -23.44
N ALA A 187 8.03 19.77 -22.81
CA ALA A 187 7.92 19.68 -21.36
C ALA A 187 8.20 18.23 -20.92
N PRO A 188 9.16 18.01 -19.99
CA PRO A 188 9.45 16.67 -19.51
C PRO A 188 8.27 16.12 -18.71
N MET A 189 8.15 14.79 -18.70
CA MET A 189 7.27 14.10 -17.76
C MET A 189 7.78 14.32 -16.34
N ILE A 190 6.88 14.63 -15.43
CA ILE A 190 7.17 14.91 -14.02
C ILE A 190 7.06 13.60 -13.23
N THR A 191 8.08 13.32 -12.41
CA THR A 191 8.01 12.37 -11.30
C THR A 191 7.73 13.13 -10.00
N LYS A 192 7.06 12.48 -9.04
CA LYS A 192 6.95 13.06 -7.69
C LYS A 192 8.28 12.96 -6.93
N ASP A 193 8.43 13.79 -5.90
CA ASP A 193 9.61 13.79 -5.04
C ASP A 193 9.87 12.40 -4.46
N ARG A 194 11.09 11.89 -4.65
CA ARG A 194 11.56 10.58 -4.16
C ARG A 194 10.63 9.41 -4.53
N GLN A 195 9.96 9.47 -5.68
CA GLN A 195 9.00 8.46 -6.12
C GLN A 195 9.60 7.05 -6.18
N GLY A 196 10.84 6.90 -6.62
CA GLY A 196 11.50 5.59 -6.66
C GLY A 196 11.79 5.04 -5.25
N GLU A 197 12.16 5.91 -4.31
CA GLU A 197 12.37 5.49 -2.93
C GLU A 197 11.05 5.07 -2.27
N LEU A 198 9.97 5.80 -2.54
CA LEU A 198 8.65 5.47 -2.03
C LEU A 198 8.10 4.19 -2.66
N PHE A 199 8.39 3.93 -3.93
CA PHE A 199 8.08 2.66 -4.60
C PHE A 199 8.68 1.49 -3.81
N ILE A 200 9.97 1.57 -3.49
CA ILE A 200 10.64 0.55 -2.68
C ILE A 200 9.96 0.42 -1.32
N TYR A 201 9.83 1.54 -0.60
CA TYR A 201 9.41 1.50 0.80
C TYR A 201 7.97 1.04 1.01
N MET A 202 7.03 1.50 0.18
CA MET A 202 5.62 1.10 0.27
C MET A 202 5.48 -0.42 0.09
N HIS A 203 6.15 -0.99 -0.92
CA HIS A 203 6.10 -2.43 -1.18
C HIS A 203 6.88 -3.26 -0.14
N GLU A 204 8.00 -2.75 0.39
CA GLU A 204 8.69 -3.34 1.55
C GLU A 204 7.75 -3.44 2.76
N GLN A 205 6.94 -2.41 3.02
CA GLN A 205 5.97 -2.38 4.11
C GLN A 205 4.80 -3.35 3.89
N MET A 206 4.33 -3.52 2.65
CA MET A 206 3.36 -4.57 2.32
C MET A 206 3.91 -5.97 2.60
N LEU A 207 5.18 -6.22 2.28
CA LEU A 207 5.86 -7.49 2.58
C LEU A 207 5.98 -7.73 4.09
N ALA A 208 6.43 -6.73 4.86
CA ALA A 208 6.57 -6.85 6.32
C ALA A 208 5.22 -7.17 7.00
N ARG A 209 4.15 -6.49 6.57
CA ARG A 209 2.78 -6.74 7.06
C ARG A 209 2.30 -8.13 6.70
N TYR A 210 2.49 -8.56 5.46
CA TYR A 210 2.10 -9.89 5.02
C TYR A 210 2.90 -11.00 5.72
N ASP A 211 4.20 -10.81 5.94
CA ASP A 211 5.02 -11.75 6.72
C ASP A 211 4.55 -11.91 8.16
N ALA A 212 4.13 -10.82 8.81
CA ALA A 212 3.52 -10.91 10.14
C ALA A 212 2.26 -11.79 10.13
N GLU A 213 1.43 -11.68 9.09
CA GLU A 213 0.25 -12.52 8.92
C GLU A 213 0.58 -13.99 8.60
N ARG A 214 1.61 -14.23 7.79
CA ARG A 214 2.12 -15.58 7.50
C ARG A 214 2.55 -16.27 8.78
N VAL A 215 3.38 -15.61 9.59
CA VAL A 215 3.83 -16.16 10.88
C VAL A 215 2.66 -16.36 11.85
N ALA A 216 1.67 -15.46 11.85
CA ALA A 216 0.45 -15.61 12.63
C ALA A 216 -0.38 -16.84 12.18
N ALA A 217 -0.43 -17.13 10.88
CA ALA A 217 -1.10 -18.29 10.30
C ALA A 217 -0.28 -19.59 10.38
N GLY A 218 0.97 -19.54 10.83
CA GLY A 218 1.87 -20.71 10.87
C GLY A 218 2.54 -21.03 9.53
N LEU A 219 2.57 -20.07 8.60
CA LEU A 219 3.32 -20.14 7.35
C LEU A 219 4.73 -19.59 7.53
N ALA A 220 5.67 -20.11 6.74
CA ALA A 220 7.01 -19.53 6.60
C ALA A 220 6.92 -18.10 6.05
N PRO A 221 7.84 -17.19 6.42
CA PRO A 221 8.00 -15.90 5.74
C PRO A 221 8.12 -16.06 4.21
N VAL A 222 7.77 -15.01 3.46
CA VAL A 222 7.78 -15.00 2.00
C VAL A 222 9.17 -15.34 1.48
N LYS A 223 9.21 -16.34 0.60
CA LYS A 223 10.40 -16.67 -0.19
C LYS A 223 10.38 -15.88 -1.51
N PRO A 224 11.50 -15.22 -1.90
CA PRO A 224 11.60 -14.57 -3.20
C PRO A 224 11.33 -15.55 -4.35
N LEU A 225 10.79 -15.04 -5.44
CA LEU A 225 10.52 -15.82 -6.64
C LEU A 225 11.80 -15.98 -7.48
N ASP A 226 12.14 -17.21 -7.83
CA ASP A 226 13.15 -17.54 -8.83
C ASP A 226 12.49 -17.72 -10.21
N TYR A 227 13.04 -17.09 -11.24
CA TYR A 227 12.52 -17.12 -12.61
C TYR A 227 12.31 -18.52 -13.20
N THR A 228 13.05 -19.52 -12.70
CA THR A 228 13.04 -20.89 -13.23
C THR A 228 12.24 -21.86 -12.37
N GLU A 229 11.75 -21.42 -11.20
CA GLU A 229 11.08 -22.33 -10.29
C GLU A 229 9.68 -22.70 -10.76
N THR A 230 9.24 -23.89 -10.33
CA THR A 230 7.86 -24.33 -10.48
C THR A 230 7.06 -23.93 -9.24
N ILE A 231 6.07 -23.05 -9.42
CA ILE A 231 5.21 -22.53 -8.36
C ILE A 231 4.17 -23.61 -8.03
N GLN A 232 4.26 -24.18 -6.83
CA GLN A 232 3.45 -25.33 -6.45
C GLN A 232 1.98 -24.98 -6.24
N ASP A 233 1.69 -23.90 -5.52
CA ASP A 233 0.31 -23.50 -5.23
C ASP A 233 -0.28 -22.67 -6.38
N GLY A 234 -1.58 -22.82 -6.64
CA GLY A 234 -2.33 -21.99 -7.58
C GLY A 234 -3.09 -20.85 -6.91
N TYR A 235 -3.73 -20.00 -7.71
CA TYR A 235 -4.68 -18.99 -7.24
C TYR A 235 -5.88 -18.96 -8.18
N ASP A 236 -7.09 -19.08 -7.62
CA ASP A 236 -8.35 -19.12 -8.36
C ASP A 236 -9.21 -17.92 -7.94
N PRO A 237 -9.30 -16.85 -8.74
CA PRO A 237 -10.12 -15.68 -8.43
C PRO A 237 -11.62 -16.04 -8.45
N ASP A 238 -12.48 -15.17 -7.89
CA ASP A 238 -13.92 -15.36 -8.07
C ASP A 238 -14.28 -15.31 -9.57
N PRO A 239 -15.15 -16.19 -10.09
CA PRO A 239 -15.53 -16.19 -11.51
C PRO A 239 -16.23 -14.91 -11.96
N ASN A 240 -16.75 -14.11 -11.04
CA ASN A 240 -17.33 -12.79 -11.31
C ASN A 240 -16.33 -11.64 -11.05
N LEU A 241 -15.08 -11.96 -10.67
CA LEU A 241 -13.98 -11.01 -10.64
C LEU A 241 -13.53 -10.75 -12.08
N GLU A 242 -13.96 -9.63 -12.65
CA GLU A 242 -13.82 -9.38 -14.08
C GLU A 242 -12.81 -8.27 -14.42
N VAL A 243 -12.20 -8.38 -15.61
CA VAL A 243 -11.35 -7.40 -16.28
C VAL A 243 -11.97 -7.01 -17.61
N ASP A 244 -11.95 -5.74 -17.98
CA ASP A 244 -12.49 -5.29 -19.25
C ASP A 244 -11.52 -5.64 -20.39
N ALA A 245 -12.09 -5.92 -21.57
CA ALA A 245 -11.38 -6.06 -22.83
C ALA A 245 -11.44 -4.77 -23.65
N ALA A 246 -10.58 -4.71 -24.68
CA ALA A 246 -10.52 -3.58 -25.60
C ALA A 246 -11.82 -3.29 -26.35
N ASP A 247 -12.72 -4.27 -26.50
CA ASP A 247 -14.01 -4.11 -27.15
C ASP A 247 -15.14 -3.70 -26.19
N GLY A 248 -14.81 -3.43 -24.92
CA GLY A 248 -15.76 -3.06 -23.88
C GLY A 248 -16.52 -4.25 -23.27
N GLN A 249 -16.15 -5.49 -23.59
CA GLN A 249 -16.67 -6.67 -22.90
C GLN A 249 -15.87 -6.98 -21.63
N ASN A 250 -16.53 -7.33 -20.54
CA ASN A 250 -15.88 -7.84 -19.34
C ASN A 250 -15.51 -9.32 -19.49
N PHE A 251 -14.43 -9.79 -18.89
CA PHE A 251 -14.05 -11.20 -18.82
C PHE A 251 -13.57 -11.56 -17.41
N PRO A 252 -13.85 -12.77 -16.90
CA PRO A 252 -13.25 -13.20 -15.63
C PRO A 252 -11.73 -13.20 -15.71
N PHE A 253 -11.05 -12.74 -14.66
CA PHE A 253 -9.60 -12.93 -14.53
C PHE A 253 -9.27 -14.43 -14.62
N ALA A 254 -8.19 -14.77 -15.31
CA ALA A 254 -7.73 -16.15 -15.34
C ALA A 254 -7.24 -16.58 -13.96
N ARG A 255 -7.53 -17.83 -13.61
CA ARG A 255 -6.83 -18.52 -12.53
C ARG A 255 -5.38 -18.77 -12.93
N ARG A 256 -4.56 -19.09 -11.94
CA ARG A 256 -3.22 -19.62 -12.11
C ARG A 256 -3.20 -21.05 -11.59
N ASP A 257 -3.06 -22.01 -12.48
CA ASP A 257 -3.04 -23.42 -12.07
C ASP A 257 -1.78 -23.75 -11.21
N PRO A 258 -1.88 -24.69 -10.27
CA PRO A 258 -0.72 -25.27 -9.57
C PRO A 258 0.33 -25.82 -10.54
N GLY A 259 1.61 -25.74 -10.16
CA GLY A 259 2.71 -26.36 -10.90
C GLY A 259 3.18 -25.59 -12.15
N LYS A 260 2.83 -24.30 -12.24
CA LYS A 260 3.22 -23.43 -13.36
C LYS A 260 4.58 -22.78 -13.13
N ARG A 261 5.20 -22.29 -14.20
CA ARG A 261 6.48 -21.56 -14.18
C ARG A 261 6.40 -20.40 -15.17
N MET A 262 7.19 -19.34 -14.97
CA MET A 262 7.30 -18.27 -15.96
C MET A 262 7.71 -18.85 -17.32
N GLY A 263 6.98 -18.48 -18.37
CA GLY A 263 7.28 -18.84 -19.75
C GLY A 263 7.46 -17.58 -20.59
N ASP A 264 8.11 -17.72 -21.75
CA ASP A 264 8.35 -16.61 -22.66
C ASP A 264 7.03 -16.01 -23.16
N LEU A 265 6.97 -14.68 -23.21
CA LEU A 265 5.87 -13.92 -23.83
C LEU A 265 6.21 -13.63 -25.30
N PRO A 266 5.23 -13.31 -26.15
CA PRO A 266 5.51 -12.84 -27.50
C PRO A 266 6.43 -11.62 -27.49
N GLY A 267 7.63 -11.77 -28.07
CA GLY A 267 8.61 -10.68 -28.18
C GLY A 267 9.48 -10.43 -26.94
N LEU A 268 9.27 -11.14 -25.82
CA LEU A 268 10.07 -10.97 -24.61
C LEU A 268 10.29 -12.29 -23.87
N SER A 269 11.55 -12.65 -23.63
CA SER A 269 11.93 -13.90 -22.98
C SER A 269 12.11 -13.76 -21.46
N VAL A 270 11.89 -14.85 -20.72
CA VAL A 270 12.22 -14.94 -19.29
C VAL A 270 13.71 -14.70 -19.06
N ALA A 271 14.57 -15.10 -20.00
CA ALA A 271 16.00 -14.84 -19.93
C ALA A 271 16.33 -13.34 -19.99
N THR A 272 15.58 -12.57 -20.79
CA THR A 272 15.69 -11.10 -20.84
C THR A 272 15.28 -10.48 -19.51
N LEU A 273 14.13 -10.88 -18.96
CA LEU A 273 13.65 -10.42 -17.65
C LEU A 273 14.67 -10.74 -16.54
N LYS A 274 15.23 -11.96 -16.53
CA LYS A 274 16.26 -12.33 -15.57
C LYS A 274 17.52 -11.48 -15.72
N ARG A 275 17.98 -11.23 -16.95
CA ARG A 275 19.17 -10.41 -17.22
C ARG A 275 19.00 -8.99 -16.67
N TRP A 276 17.83 -8.39 -16.83
CA TRP A 276 17.49 -7.09 -16.25
C TRP A 276 17.61 -7.10 -14.73
N GLY A 277 17.00 -8.09 -14.06
CA GLY A 277 17.14 -8.29 -12.61
C GLY A 277 18.61 -8.48 -12.16
N ASP A 278 19.37 -9.34 -12.85
CA ASP A 278 20.79 -9.57 -12.56
C ASP A 278 21.63 -8.29 -12.70
N ASN A 279 21.32 -7.44 -13.69
CA ASN A 279 22.00 -6.16 -13.90
C ASN A 279 21.64 -5.14 -12.80
N LEU A 280 20.38 -5.09 -12.36
CA LEU A 280 19.95 -4.27 -11.23
C LEU A 280 20.66 -4.68 -9.94
N MET A 281 20.73 -5.99 -9.64
CA MET A 281 21.48 -6.49 -8.47
C MET A 281 22.98 -6.15 -8.54
N GLN A 282 23.58 -6.19 -9.73
CA GLN A 282 24.96 -5.77 -9.93
C GLN A 282 25.15 -4.27 -9.66
N ALA A 283 24.24 -3.42 -10.14
CA ALA A 283 24.29 -1.98 -9.88
C ALA A 283 24.12 -1.68 -8.39
N ALA A 284 23.12 -2.30 -7.74
CA ALA A 284 22.86 -2.20 -6.30
C ALA A 284 24.11 -2.54 -5.47
N LYS A 285 24.76 -3.67 -5.78
CA LYS A 285 26.00 -4.08 -5.12
C LYS A 285 27.18 -3.16 -5.39
N ALA A 286 27.29 -2.63 -6.61
CA ALA A 286 28.39 -1.75 -7.00
C ALA A 286 28.23 -0.31 -6.49
N GLY A 287 27.02 0.08 -6.04
CA GLY A 287 26.68 1.45 -5.66
C GLY A 287 26.63 2.44 -6.83
N LYS A 288 26.64 1.95 -8.07
CA LYS A 288 26.59 2.77 -9.30
C LYS A 288 25.99 2.01 -10.47
N PHE A 289 25.31 2.73 -11.36
CA PHE A 289 24.80 2.21 -12.62
C PHE A 289 25.88 2.18 -13.70
N ARG A 290 25.54 1.59 -14.85
CA ARG A 290 26.43 1.35 -15.99
C ARG A 290 27.00 2.64 -16.59
N ASP A 291 26.19 3.70 -16.60
CA ASP A 291 26.58 5.03 -17.09
C ASP A 291 27.44 5.82 -16.07
N GLY A 292 27.64 5.28 -14.87
CA GLY A 292 28.37 5.91 -13.78
C GLY A 292 27.49 6.67 -12.78
N THR A 293 26.18 6.76 -13.02
CA THR A 293 25.24 7.40 -12.08
C THR A 293 25.28 6.69 -10.73
N PRO A 294 25.44 7.41 -9.60
CA PRO A 294 25.40 6.79 -8.28
C PRO A 294 24.03 6.15 -7.99
N VAL A 295 24.05 5.00 -7.34
CA VAL A 295 22.81 4.38 -6.84
C VAL A 295 22.39 5.08 -5.56
N THR A 296 21.19 5.64 -5.56
CA THR A 296 20.46 6.14 -4.39
C THR A 296 19.16 5.33 -4.27
N PRO A 297 18.42 5.40 -3.15
CA PRO A 297 17.11 4.74 -3.05
C PRO A 297 16.18 5.14 -4.20
N ASP A 298 16.15 6.44 -4.52
CA ASP A 298 15.28 6.98 -5.56
C ASP A 298 15.67 6.54 -6.98
N THR A 299 16.96 6.60 -7.34
CA THR A 299 17.39 6.17 -8.67
C THR A 299 17.30 4.65 -8.83
N LEU A 300 17.53 3.88 -7.76
CA LEU A 300 17.35 2.42 -7.75
C LEU A 300 15.89 2.03 -7.95
N GLY A 301 14.99 2.63 -7.17
CA GLY A 301 13.56 2.37 -7.28
C GLY A 301 13.01 2.77 -8.64
N SER A 302 13.38 3.96 -9.13
CA SER A 302 12.94 4.44 -10.45
C SER A 302 13.39 3.55 -11.59
N THR A 303 14.60 3.00 -11.50
CA THR A 303 15.15 2.08 -12.52
C THR A 303 14.62 0.64 -12.36
N THR A 304 14.28 0.23 -11.14
CA THR A 304 13.74 -1.12 -10.85
C THR A 304 12.27 -1.23 -11.22
N GLU A 305 11.46 -0.23 -10.85
CA GLU A 305 10.09 -0.05 -11.36
C GLU A 305 10.14 0.18 -12.87
N ALA A 306 11.15 0.92 -13.33
CA ALA A 306 11.29 1.48 -14.67
C ALA A 306 10.23 2.54 -14.99
N ASN A 307 10.09 3.52 -14.09
CA ASN A 307 9.32 4.73 -14.36
C ASN A 307 10.14 5.73 -15.20
N VAL A 308 9.52 6.86 -15.58
CA VAL A 308 10.18 7.89 -16.41
C VAL A 308 11.44 8.51 -15.79
N GLY A 309 11.68 8.33 -14.48
CA GLY A 309 12.90 8.73 -13.77
C GLY A 309 14.03 7.68 -13.83
N SER A 310 13.82 6.55 -14.51
CA SER A 310 14.83 5.50 -14.71
C SER A 310 16.10 6.04 -15.37
N VAL A 311 17.26 5.55 -14.94
CA VAL A 311 18.54 5.86 -15.59
C VAL A 311 18.71 5.14 -16.93
N ASP A 312 17.84 4.18 -17.25
CA ASP A 312 17.79 3.52 -18.55
C ASP A 312 16.69 4.16 -19.42
N PRO A 313 17.04 5.11 -20.31
CA PRO A 313 16.04 5.83 -21.11
C PRO A 313 15.32 4.93 -22.13
N ASN A 314 15.86 3.73 -22.39
CA ASN A 314 15.31 2.76 -23.32
C ASN A 314 14.69 1.56 -22.59
N HIS A 315 14.31 1.69 -21.32
CA HIS A 315 13.79 0.59 -20.48
C HIS A 315 12.63 -0.21 -21.11
N GLU A 316 11.88 0.38 -22.04
CA GLU A 316 10.80 -0.28 -22.80
C GLU A 316 11.32 -1.33 -23.82
N GLN A 317 12.59 -1.28 -24.21
CA GLN A 317 13.14 -2.12 -25.29
C GLN A 317 13.72 -3.45 -24.79
N PRO A 318 13.52 -4.59 -25.49
CA PRO A 318 14.07 -5.89 -25.07
C PRO A 318 15.60 -5.96 -24.97
N ASP A 319 16.34 -5.11 -25.68
CA ASP A 319 17.81 -5.01 -25.63
C ASP A 319 18.32 -4.01 -24.59
N SER A 320 17.41 -3.36 -23.85
CA SER A 320 17.72 -2.50 -22.70
C SER A 320 18.58 -3.24 -21.66
N PHE A 321 19.39 -2.47 -20.93
CA PHE A 321 20.33 -3.03 -19.97
C PHE A 321 19.66 -3.30 -18.63
N TYR A 322 18.90 -2.34 -18.10
CA TYR A 322 18.12 -2.51 -16.87
C TYR A 322 16.65 -2.83 -17.16
N GLY A 323 16.12 -2.40 -18.30
CA GLY A 323 14.79 -2.78 -18.79
C GLY A 323 13.62 -2.40 -17.88
N ASN A 324 12.44 -2.91 -18.23
CA ASN A 324 11.20 -2.72 -17.49
C ASN A 324 10.94 -3.90 -16.53
N HIS A 325 11.84 -4.06 -15.56
CA HIS A 325 11.98 -5.29 -14.78
C HIS A 325 10.74 -5.63 -13.95
N HIS A 326 10.39 -4.75 -13.00
CA HIS A 326 9.24 -4.94 -12.11
C HIS A 326 7.93 -5.15 -12.88
N ASN A 327 7.60 -4.22 -13.78
CA ASN A 327 6.29 -4.20 -14.45
C ASN A 327 6.15 -5.38 -15.42
N MET A 328 7.20 -5.74 -16.18
CA MET A 328 7.09 -6.94 -17.02
C MET A 328 6.96 -8.20 -16.19
N GLY A 329 7.57 -8.28 -15.00
CA GLY A 329 7.32 -9.38 -14.07
C GLY A 329 5.84 -9.59 -13.74
N HIS A 330 5.07 -8.51 -13.59
CA HIS A 330 3.60 -8.59 -13.48
C HIS A 330 2.96 -9.22 -14.70
N ILE A 331 3.33 -8.80 -15.91
CA ILE A 331 2.77 -9.33 -17.16
C ILE A 331 3.13 -10.82 -17.34
N PHE A 332 4.38 -11.21 -17.09
CA PHE A 332 4.82 -12.61 -17.13
C PHE A 332 4.01 -13.49 -16.17
N LEU A 333 3.70 -12.99 -14.98
CA LEU A 333 2.91 -13.70 -13.98
C LEU A 333 1.42 -13.70 -14.29
N ALA A 334 0.89 -12.63 -14.89
CA ALA A 334 -0.51 -12.55 -15.28
C ALA A 334 -0.86 -13.55 -16.38
N TYR A 335 0.05 -13.82 -17.32
CA TYR A 335 -0.16 -14.76 -18.43
C TYR A 335 0.55 -16.11 -18.24
N ILE A 336 0.97 -16.43 -17.01
CA ILE A 336 1.78 -17.62 -16.73
C ILE A 336 1.11 -18.95 -17.13
N ASP A 337 -0.23 -18.98 -17.20
CA ASP A 337 -0.97 -20.18 -17.59
C ASP A 337 -0.91 -20.49 -19.09
N ASP A 338 -0.84 -19.45 -19.93
CA ASP A 338 -0.76 -19.53 -21.40
C ASP A 338 0.08 -18.39 -22.02
N PRO A 339 1.38 -18.32 -21.73
CA PRO A 339 2.18 -17.12 -21.98
C PRO A 339 2.38 -16.82 -23.48
N GLN A 340 2.30 -17.82 -24.37
CA GLN A 340 2.48 -17.64 -25.81
C GLN A 340 1.27 -16.94 -26.49
N HIS A 341 0.13 -16.89 -25.80
CA HIS A 341 -1.10 -16.30 -26.32
C HIS A 341 -1.48 -14.98 -25.64
N ALA A 342 -0.58 -14.38 -24.84
CA ALA A 342 -0.84 -13.14 -24.11
C ALA A 342 -1.35 -11.95 -24.96
N ASN A 343 -1.05 -11.95 -26.27
CA ASN A 343 -1.52 -10.93 -27.22
C ASN A 343 -2.82 -11.30 -27.95
N ASN A 344 -3.42 -12.46 -27.65
CA ASN A 344 -4.66 -12.90 -28.29
C ASN A 344 -5.87 -12.25 -27.61
N ALA A 345 -6.84 -11.80 -28.40
CA ALA A 345 -8.06 -11.17 -27.90
C ALA A 345 -8.97 -12.09 -27.06
N THR A 346 -8.73 -13.41 -27.11
CA THR A 346 -9.48 -14.40 -26.34
C THR A 346 -8.76 -14.87 -25.09
N ASP A 347 -7.47 -14.53 -24.95
CA ASP A 347 -6.70 -14.89 -23.76
C ASP A 347 -7.04 -13.94 -22.61
N ARG A 348 -6.92 -14.41 -21.37
CA ARG A 348 -7.36 -13.67 -20.20
C ARG A 348 -6.20 -13.55 -19.22
N PRO A 349 -5.83 -12.33 -18.81
CA PRO A 349 -4.81 -12.18 -17.79
C PRO A 349 -5.35 -12.64 -16.43
N GLY A 350 -4.44 -13.13 -15.59
CA GLY A 350 -4.68 -13.24 -14.16
C GLY A 350 -4.64 -11.88 -13.45
N VAL A 351 -4.93 -11.90 -12.15
CA VAL A 351 -5.06 -10.68 -11.32
C VAL A 351 -3.77 -9.85 -11.22
N MET A 352 -2.60 -10.44 -11.50
CA MET A 352 -1.32 -9.71 -11.53
C MET A 352 -1.27 -8.61 -12.59
N SER A 353 -2.20 -8.57 -13.55
CA SER A 353 -2.25 -7.55 -14.61
C SER A 353 -2.79 -6.19 -14.18
N GLN A 354 -3.41 -6.05 -13.01
CA GLN A 354 -4.01 -4.80 -12.55
C GLN A 354 -3.53 -4.44 -11.15
N THR A 355 -3.22 -3.16 -10.91
CA THR A 355 -2.89 -2.68 -9.55
C THR A 355 -4.07 -2.89 -8.59
N ARG A 356 -5.31 -2.74 -9.03
CA ARG A 356 -6.50 -2.95 -8.19
C ARG A 356 -6.79 -4.41 -7.80
N THR A 357 -6.04 -5.40 -8.33
CA THR A 357 -6.24 -6.82 -8.00
C THR A 357 -4.96 -7.63 -7.78
N ALA A 358 -3.77 -7.12 -8.12
CA ALA A 358 -2.53 -7.90 -8.10
C ALA A 358 -2.21 -8.49 -6.73
N ILE A 359 -2.46 -7.74 -5.65
CA ILE A 359 -2.11 -8.13 -4.27
C ILE A 359 -2.95 -9.32 -3.75
N ARG A 360 -3.98 -9.72 -4.51
CA ARG A 360 -4.84 -10.88 -4.20
C ARG A 360 -4.11 -12.20 -4.40
N ASP A 361 -3.23 -12.32 -5.41
CA ASP A 361 -2.43 -13.53 -5.61
C ASP A 361 -1.18 -13.48 -4.71
N PHE A 362 -0.89 -14.57 -4.00
CA PHE A 362 0.29 -14.64 -3.12
C PHE A 362 1.60 -14.51 -3.91
N ILE A 363 1.56 -14.78 -5.23
CA ILE A 363 2.72 -14.60 -6.11
C ILE A 363 3.18 -13.14 -6.19
N PHE A 364 2.27 -12.18 -5.95
CA PHE A 364 2.61 -10.76 -5.82
C PHE A 364 3.72 -10.56 -4.79
N PHE A 365 3.54 -11.12 -3.60
CA PHE A 365 4.50 -10.97 -2.50
C PHE A 365 5.80 -11.69 -2.80
N ARG A 366 5.77 -12.84 -3.48
CA ARG A 366 7.01 -13.53 -3.88
C ARG A 366 7.81 -12.73 -4.92
N TRP A 367 7.11 -12.15 -5.90
CA TRP A 367 7.73 -11.26 -6.89
C TRP A 367 8.30 -10.01 -6.24
N HIS A 368 7.51 -9.35 -5.39
CA HIS A 368 7.96 -8.17 -4.66
C HIS A 368 9.07 -8.48 -3.68
N LYS A 369 9.16 -9.70 -3.14
CA LYS A 369 10.31 -10.09 -2.32
C LYS A 369 11.61 -10.15 -3.12
N HIS A 370 11.55 -10.60 -4.37
CA HIS A 370 12.67 -10.52 -5.32
C HIS A 370 13.02 -9.06 -5.65
N ILE A 371 12.04 -8.18 -5.82
CA ILE A 371 12.26 -6.75 -6.05
C ILE A 371 12.90 -6.06 -4.83
N ASP A 372 12.37 -6.33 -3.64
CA ASP A 372 12.91 -5.91 -2.35
C ASP A 372 14.37 -6.42 -2.19
N ASP A 373 14.73 -7.61 -2.70
CA ASP A 373 16.11 -8.13 -2.60
C ASP A 373 17.13 -7.25 -3.36
N ILE A 374 16.71 -6.55 -4.42
CA ILE A 374 17.55 -5.58 -5.14
C ILE A 374 17.85 -4.37 -4.25
N SER A 375 16.81 -3.78 -3.65
CA SER A 375 16.91 -2.66 -2.69
C SER A 375 17.78 -3.05 -1.50
N PHE A 376 17.43 -4.16 -0.86
CA PHE A 376 18.08 -4.62 0.35
C PHE A 376 19.57 -4.92 0.13
N LEU A 377 19.94 -5.45 -1.04
CA LEU A 377 21.34 -5.65 -1.40
C LEU A 377 22.13 -4.34 -1.41
N TRP A 378 21.56 -3.25 -1.93
CA TRP A 378 22.20 -1.93 -1.87
C TRP A 378 22.26 -1.41 -0.43
N GLN A 379 21.17 -1.53 0.34
CA GLN A 379 21.10 -1.11 1.74
C GLN A 379 22.21 -1.78 2.57
N GLU A 380 22.43 -3.08 2.40
CA GLU A 380 23.46 -3.85 3.12
C GLU A 380 24.90 -3.40 2.83
N HIS A 381 25.12 -2.65 1.75
CA HIS A 381 26.43 -2.07 1.42
C HIS A 381 26.58 -0.61 1.88
N GLN A 382 25.57 -0.05 2.54
CA GLN A 382 25.63 1.31 3.10
C GLN A 382 26.30 1.31 4.48
N PRO A 383 26.95 2.42 4.88
CA PRO A 383 27.42 2.58 6.25
C PRO A 383 26.24 2.52 7.22
N ALA A 384 26.50 1.97 8.41
CA ALA A 384 25.51 1.93 9.47
C ALA A 384 25.05 3.34 9.87
N ASN A 385 23.81 3.46 10.31
CA ASN A 385 23.29 4.70 10.90
C ASN A 385 24.12 5.04 12.16
N ASP A 386 24.65 6.27 12.24
CA ASP A 386 25.55 6.68 13.34
C ASP A 386 24.83 7.21 14.59
N PHE A 387 23.56 7.62 14.45
CA PHE A 387 22.68 8.14 15.51
C PHE A 387 23.27 9.31 16.32
N SER A 388 24.32 9.97 15.82
CA SER A 388 25.05 11.02 16.53
C SER A 388 24.26 12.33 16.65
N ASP A 389 23.24 12.47 15.83
CA ASP A 389 22.32 13.60 15.73
C ASP A 389 21.03 13.41 16.55
N ALA A 390 20.97 12.35 17.37
CA ALA A 390 19.86 12.12 18.27
C ALA A 390 19.65 13.34 19.20
N PRO A 391 18.40 13.83 19.35
CA PRO A 391 18.14 14.92 20.27
C PRO A 391 18.42 14.48 21.71
N HIS A 392 18.72 15.44 22.58
CA HIS A 392 18.90 15.20 24.02
C HIS A 392 17.55 14.96 24.73
N VAL A 393 16.89 13.88 24.34
CA VAL A 393 15.61 13.42 24.85
C VAL A 393 15.76 11.98 25.33
N ARG A 394 15.06 11.66 26.42
CA ARG A 394 15.07 10.31 26.99
C ARG A 394 13.69 9.69 27.00
N ILE A 395 13.61 8.47 26.50
CA ILE A 395 12.57 7.50 26.83
C ILE A 395 13.22 6.42 27.70
N ARG A 396 12.67 6.17 28.90
CA ARG A 396 13.30 5.25 29.85
C ARG A 396 13.10 3.82 29.41
N LYS A 397 14.17 3.03 29.55
CA LYS A 397 14.11 1.57 29.49
C LYS A 397 13.53 0.98 30.78
N GLY A 398 13.60 1.74 31.88
CA GLY A 398 13.20 1.35 33.23
C GLY A 398 13.07 2.52 34.20
N LEU A 399 12.28 2.33 35.25
CA LEU A 399 12.05 3.38 36.26
C LEU A 399 13.30 3.68 37.11
N HIS A 400 14.13 2.66 37.37
CA HIS A 400 15.30 2.77 38.25
C HIS A 400 16.57 2.19 37.61
N GLY A 401 16.65 2.21 36.27
CA GLY A 401 17.76 1.62 35.51
C GLY A 401 17.37 0.31 34.83
N ALA A 402 17.88 -0.82 35.32
CA ALA A 402 17.73 -2.12 34.66
C ALA A 402 16.30 -2.70 34.83
N THR A 403 15.60 -2.84 33.72
CA THR A 403 14.34 -3.59 33.54
C THR A 403 14.63 -4.81 32.69
N PRO A 404 13.74 -5.82 32.64
CA PRO A 404 13.81 -6.82 31.57
C PRO A 404 13.92 -6.13 30.20
N ALA A 405 14.71 -6.74 29.31
CA ALA A 405 14.89 -6.21 27.96
C ALA A 405 13.52 -5.98 27.32
N HIS A 406 13.37 -4.84 26.63
CA HIS A 406 12.14 -4.48 25.91
C HIS A 406 10.89 -4.40 26.80
N GLN A 407 11.04 -3.85 28.02
CA GLN A 407 9.91 -3.57 28.92
C GLN A 407 9.92 -2.11 29.36
N SER A 408 10.00 -1.19 28.39
CA SER A 408 9.95 0.24 28.68
C SER A 408 8.65 0.60 29.41
N PRO A 409 8.73 1.22 30.60
CA PRO A 409 7.55 1.71 31.30
C PRO A 409 6.99 3.00 30.68
N ASP A 410 7.69 3.57 29.69
CA ASP A 410 7.37 4.85 29.07
C ASP A 410 6.58 4.71 27.77
N ILE A 411 6.35 3.48 27.30
CA ILE A 411 5.43 3.17 26.21
C ILE A 411 4.18 2.62 26.85
N ILE A 412 3.11 3.40 27.00
CA ILE A 412 1.87 2.99 27.67
C ILE A 412 0.75 2.88 26.64
N LEU A 413 0.00 1.79 26.67
CA LEU A 413 -1.15 1.56 25.80
C LEU A 413 -2.41 1.43 26.64
N ALA A 414 -3.54 1.88 26.09
CA ALA A 414 -4.87 1.73 26.70
C ALA A 414 -5.93 1.54 25.61
N PHE A 415 -6.97 0.72 25.88
CA PHE A 415 -8.13 0.67 24.99
C PHE A 415 -9.00 1.90 25.20
N LYS A 416 -9.47 2.51 24.11
CA LYS A 416 -10.31 3.72 24.15
C LYS A 416 -11.52 3.51 25.06
N ASP A 417 -12.27 2.45 24.81
CA ASP A 417 -13.50 2.12 25.54
C ASP A 417 -13.27 1.76 27.02
N ALA A 418 -12.06 1.31 27.39
CA ALA A 418 -11.73 0.93 28.76
C ALA A 418 -11.42 2.13 29.66
N ILE A 419 -11.02 3.27 29.09
CA ILE A 419 -10.66 4.48 29.84
C ILE A 419 -11.60 5.66 29.57
N HIS A 420 -12.58 5.48 28.67
CA HIS A 420 -13.58 6.50 28.38
C HIS A 420 -14.50 6.74 29.57
N ASN A 421 -14.54 7.99 30.03
CA ASN A 421 -15.17 8.37 31.29
C ASN A 421 -16.21 9.51 31.15
N GLY A 422 -16.61 9.86 29.93
CA GLY A 422 -17.54 10.96 29.66
C GLY A 422 -17.94 11.02 28.18
N SER A 423 -18.56 12.12 27.74
CA SER A 423 -18.94 12.33 26.33
C SER A 423 -17.90 13.10 25.52
N ASP A 424 -16.85 13.63 26.16
CA ASP A 424 -15.80 14.41 25.50
C ASP A 424 -14.70 13.48 24.97
N ASP A 425 -14.72 13.27 23.65
CA ASP A 425 -13.73 12.49 22.90
C ASP A 425 -12.74 13.41 22.16
N SER A 426 -12.43 14.60 22.69
CA SER A 426 -11.43 15.50 22.09
C SER A 426 -9.99 15.11 22.46
N ASP A 427 -9.03 15.42 21.58
CA ASP A 427 -7.61 15.17 21.84
C ASP A 427 -7.09 15.91 23.07
N ALA A 428 -7.61 17.12 23.34
CA ALA A 428 -7.26 17.89 24.53
C ALA A 428 -7.69 17.17 25.82
N SER A 429 -8.87 16.56 25.84
CA SER A 429 -9.35 15.75 26.97
C SER A 429 -8.46 14.54 27.22
N TRP A 430 -8.06 13.83 26.16
CA TRP A 430 -7.19 12.66 26.29
C TRP A 430 -5.74 13.01 26.64
N GLN A 431 -5.21 14.10 26.10
CA GLN A 431 -3.92 14.64 26.51
C GLN A 431 -3.92 14.95 28.02
N ALA A 432 -4.94 15.65 28.51
CA ALA A 432 -5.10 15.93 29.94
C ALA A 432 -5.25 14.65 30.79
N TYR A 433 -5.97 13.65 30.29
CA TYR A 433 -6.05 12.33 30.92
C TYR A 433 -4.65 11.70 31.08
N GLY A 434 -3.86 11.71 30.01
CA GLY A 434 -2.50 11.16 30.01
C GLY A 434 -1.59 11.86 31.01
N GLU A 435 -1.59 13.19 31.01
CA GLU A 435 -0.82 14.01 31.97
C GLU A 435 -1.21 13.72 33.42
N GLN A 436 -2.51 13.62 33.71
CA GLN A 436 -3.02 13.35 35.05
C GLN A 436 -2.65 11.94 35.54
N HIS A 437 -2.77 10.93 34.68
CA HIS A 437 -2.63 9.52 35.08
C HIS A 437 -1.19 8.99 34.98
N PHE A 438 -0.41 9.48 34.02
CA PHE A 438 0.92 8.95 33.72
C PHE A 438 2.06 9.98 33.91
N GLY A 439 1.73 11.27 34.02
CA GLY A 439 2.67 12.37 34.20
C GLY A 439 2.83 12.84 35.66
N GLY A 440 3.52 13.95 35.87
CA GLY A 440 3.63 14.63 37.18
C GLY A 440 4.02 13.68 38.34
N ALA A 441 3.18 13.62 39.38
CA ALA A 441 3.40 12.75 40.55
C ALA A 441 3.37 11.24 40.24
N ASN A 442 2.92 10.87 39.03
CA ASN A 442 2.86 9.49 38.53
C ASN A 442 4.05 9.14 37.60
N TRP A 443 4.95 10.08 37.33
CA TRP A 443 6.07 9.89 36.41
C TRP A 443 6.96 8.68 36.77
N ASP A 444 7.22 8.45 38.05
CA ASP A 444 8.09 7.36 38.51
C ASP A 444 7.31 6.09 38.91
N LYS A 445 6.07 5.94 38.41
CA LYS A 445 5.25 4.73 38.61
C LYS A 445 5.26 3.83 37.37
N ASP A 446 5.13 2.52 37.62
CA ASP A 446 4.98 1.51 36.59
C ASP A 446 3.50 1.28 36.29
N PHE A 447 3.16 1.37 35.02
CA PHE A 447 1.82 1.12 34.49
C PHE A 447 1.81 -0.09 33.54
N SER A 448 2.86 -0.91 33.58
CA SER A 448 2.94 -2.14 32.78
C SER A 448 1.78 -3.09 33.11
N SER A 449 1.29 -3.13 34.36
CA SER A 449 0.27 -4.08 34.83
C SER A 449 -0.86 -3.44 35.66
N THR A 450 -1.24 -2.19 35.37
CA THR A 450 -2.31 -1.46 36.07
C THR A 450 -3.67 -1.55 35.39
N ALA A 451 -4.75 -1.32 36.16
CA ALA A 451 -6.10 -1.19 35.59
C ALA A 451 -6.17 0.01 34.64
N GLY A 452 -6.73 -0.18 33.43
CA GLY A 452 -6.84 0.84 32.39
C GLY A 452 -5.71 0.83 31.35
N THR A 453 -4.58 0.18 31.65
CA THR A 453 -3.45 -0.01 30.71
C THR A 453 -3.38 -1.44 30.20
N ILE A 454 -2.80 -1.64 29.02
CA ILE A 454 -2.79 -2.95 28.35
C ILE A 454 -1.37 -3.39 27.95
N ASN A 455 -1.12 -4.69 28.08
CA ASN A 455 0.00 -5.41 27.45
C ASN A 455 -0.44 -6.20 26.21
N GLN A 456 -1.74 -6.24 25.97
CA GLN A 456 -2.35 -7.08 24.94
C GLN A 456 -3.31 -6.25 24.11
N LEU A 457 -2.95 -6.00 22.85
CA LEU A 457 -3.87 -5.48 21.84
C LEU A 457 -4.79 -6.60 21.36
N GLN A 458 -5.95 -6.22 20.82
CA GLN A 458 -6.99 -7.15 20.41
C GLN A 458 -7.43 -6.86 18.98
N THR A 459 -7.64 -7.91 18.21
CA THR A 459 -8.22 -7.86 16.88
C THR A 459 -9.37 -8.86 16.80
N ALA A 460 -10.37 -8.61 15.95
CA ALA A 460 -11.43 -9.56 15.65
C ALA A 460 -11.73 -9.57 14.16
N MET A 461 -12.15 -10.73 13.64
CA MET A 461 -12.72 -10.81 12.29
C MET A 461 -14.17 -10.32 12.37
N ARG A 462 -14.55 -9.46 11.43
CA ARG A 462 -15.92 -8.97 11.23
C ARG A 462 -16.39 -9.35 9.84
N GLN A 463 -17.70 -9.30 9.66
CA GLN A 463 -18.36 -9.58 8.39
C GLN A 463 -19.13 -8.35 7.93
N ARG A 464 -19.10 -8.10 6.63
CA ARG A 464 -20.00 -7.19 5.95
C ARG A 464 -20.63 -7.85 4.74
N THR A 465 -21.83 -7.41 4.39
CA THR A 465 -22.58 -7.95 3.27
C THR A 465 -22.46 -7.03 2.07
N ILE A 466 -22.15 -7.62 0.93
CA ILE A 466 -22.21 -7.02 -0.40
C ILE A 466 -23.47 -7.57 -1.08
N THR A 467 -24.38 -6.70 -1.52
CA THR A 467 -25.66 -7.07 -2.14
C THR A 467 -25.66 -6.66 -3.61
N PHE A 468 -25.85 -7.62 -4.52
CA PHE A 468 -25.93 -7.39 -5.96
C PHE A 468 -27.39 -7.23 -6.37
N VAL A 469 -27.83 -6.01 -6.66
CA VAL A 469 -29.21 -5.67 -7.06
C VAL A 469 -29.56 -6.27 -8.42
N GLU A 470 -28.59 -6.33 -9.34
CA GLU A 470 -28.78 -6.84 -10.71
C GLU A 470 -28.79 -8.38 -10.79
N ASP A 471 -28.43 -9.08 -9.70
CA ASP A 471 -28.30 -10.54 -9.64
C ASP A 471 -29.29 -11.11 -8.60
N ASP A 472 -30.59 -10.77 -8.71
CA ASP A 472 -31.67 -11.19 -7.81
C ASP A 472 -31.45 -10.84 -6.31
N GLN A 473 -30.79 -9.73 -6.00
CA GLN A 473 -30.38 -9.36 -4.62
C GLN A 473 -29.46 -10.39 -3.96
N LYS A 474 -28.68 -11.15 -4.75
CA LYS A 474 -27.70 -12.08 -4.20
C LYS A 474 -26.76 -11.33 -3.25
N THR A 475 -26.49 -11.94 -2.11
CA THR A 475 -25.58 -11.39 -1.11
C THR A 475 -24.29 -12.22 -1.06
N GLU A 476 -23.16 -11.53 -0.98
CA GLU A 476 -21.87 -12.11 -0.64
C GLU A 476 -21.37 -11.52 0.68
N THR A 477 -20.72 -12.34 1.49
CA THR A 477 -20.14 -11.92 2.77
C THR A 477 -18.65 -11.76 2.61
N LEU A 478 -18.15 -10.60 3.02
CA LEU A 478 -16.73 -10.31 3.11
C LEU A 478 -16.29 -10.32 4.56
N ASP A 479 -15.30 -11.17 4.87
CA ASP A 479 -14.58 -11.15 6.14
C ASP A 479 -13.49 -10.06 6.09
N PHE A 480 -13.40 -9.25 7.14
CA PHE A 480 -12.34 -8.26 7.31
C PHE A 480 -11.85 -8.21 8.75
N LEU A 481 -10.56 -7.93 8.94
CA LEU A 481 -9.99 -7.75 10.29
C LEU A 481 -10.42 -6.40 10.86
N TYR A 482 -10.56 -6.29 12.18
CA TYR A 482 -10.75 -5.00 12.86
C TYR A 482 -9.95 -4.94 14.16
N PRO A 483 -9.06 -3.94 14.35
CA PRO A 483 -8.38 -3.72 15.61
C PRO A 483 -9.30 -3.03 16.63
N ARG A 484 -9.29 -3.48 17.89
CA ARG A 484 -9.95 -2.72 18.98
C ARG A 484 -9.25 -1.37 19.12
N GLU A 485 -10.03 -0.29 19.16
CA GLU A 485 -9.48 1.06 19.26
C GLU A 485 -8.62 1.24 20.51
N PHE A 486 -7.44 1.81 20.33
CA PHE A 486 -6.46 2.02 21.39
C PHE A 486 -5.75 3.36 21.25
N PHE A 487 -5.22 3.81 22.39
CA PHE A 487 -4.39 4.99 22.52
C PHE A 487 -2.98 4.60 22.94
N SER A 488 -2.04 5.42 22.51
CA SER A 488 -0.66 5.42 23.01
C SER A 488 -0.44 6.65 23.88
N PHE A 489 0.18 6.44 25.04
CA PHE A 489 0.70 7.48 25.91
C PHE A 489 2.19 7.26 26.06
N LEU A 490 3.00 8.16 25.49
CA LEU A 490 4.45 8.02 25.47
C LEU A 490 5.06 9.01 26.47
N ARG A 491 5.90 8.52 27.39
CA ARG A 491 6.64 9.40 28.30
C ARG A 491 8.00 9.73 27.71
N ALA A 492 8.29 11.02 27.57
CA ALA A 492 9.57 11.51 27.07
C ALA A 492 10.07 12.66 27.96
N GLU A 493 11.36 12.62 28.30
CA GLU A 493 12.03 13.66 29.08
C GLU A 493 12.95 14.48 28.18
N ASN A 494 12.71 15.79 28.10
CA ASN A 494 13.67 16.72 27.50
C ASN A 494 14.80 16.98 28.49
N LEU A 495 16.04 16.69 28.12
CA LEU A 495 17.20 16.79 29.02
C LEU A 495 17.87 18.17 28.97
N VAL A 496 17.37 19.09 28.14
CA VAL A 496 17.94 20.43 27.98
C VAL A 496 16.94 21.53 28.33
N ASN A 497 17.46 22.67 28.76
CA ASN A 497 16.67 23.85 29.11
C ASN A 497 16.33 24.70 27.88
N GLU A 498 15.76 24.05 26.87
CA GLU A 498 15.33 24.64 25.60
C GLU A 498 14.16 23.82 25.05
N ALA A 499 13.18 24.47 24.42
CA ALA A 499 12.12 23.75 23.73
C ALA A 499 12.71 22.96 22.55
N LYS A 500 12.21 21.75 22.32
CA LYS A 500 12.65 20.88 21.23
C LYS A 500 11.47 20.37 20.44
N ASP A 501 11.45 20.71 19.16
CA ASP A 501 10.61 20.00 18.20
C ASP A 501 11.25 18.66 17.86
N VAL A 502 10.45 17.62 17.89
CA VAL A 502 10.89 16.25 17.65
C VAL A 502 9.93 15.51 16.73
N THR A 503 10.45 14.52 16.01
CA THR A 503 9.65 13.52 15.31
C THR A 503 9.57 12.26 16.16
N VAL A 504 8.36 11.82 16.49
CA VAL A 504 8.10 10.52 17.12
C VAL A 504 7.88 9.49 16.02
N ARG A 505 8.64 8.40 16.05
CA ARG A 505 8.59 7.29 15.08
C ARG A 505 8.24 6.00 15.82
N ILE A 506 7.21 5.29 15.36
CA ILE A 506 6.70 4.07 16.00
C ILE A 506 6.74 2.91 15.01
N PHE A 507 7.36 1.80 15.41
CA PHE A 507 7.45 0.58 14.60
C PHE A 507 7.05 -0.66 15.39
N LEU A 508 6.56 -1.68 14.70
CA LEU A 508 6.09 -2.94 15.26
C LEU A 508 6.69 -4.13 14.50
N VAL A 509 7.14 -5.16 15.21
CA VAL A 509 7.69 -6.38 14.58
C VAL A 509 7.27 -7.63 15.36
N PRO A 510 6.93 -8.76 14.70
CA PRO A 510 6.85 -10.04 15.38
C PRO A 510 8.16 -10.39 16.11
N THR A 511 8.07 -11.14 17.20
CA THR A 511 9.27 -11.64 17.91
C THR A 511 9.32 -13.17 17.86
N GLY A 512 10.53 -13.70 18.03
CA GLY A 512 10.80 -15.13 18.04
C GLY A 512 11.26 -15.68 16.68
N PRO A 513 11.57 -16.97 16.63
CA PRO A 513 12.06 -17.63 15.42
C PRO A 513 10.94 -17.84 14.39
N ALA A 514 11.33 -17.85 13.12
CA ALA A 514 10.52 -18.31 12.00
C ALA A 514 11.37 -19.18 11.08
N GLU A 515 10.76 -19.83 10.08
CA GLU A 515 11.51 -20.63 9.12
C GLU A 515 12.57 -19.78 8.41
N GLY A 516 13.83 -20.20 8.50
CA GLY A 516 14.98 -19.48 7.93
C GLY A 516 15.43 -18.23 8.71
N ILE A 517 14.74 -17.83 9.78
CA ILE A 517 15.04 -16.62 10.55
C ILE A 517 15.14 -16.95 12.05
N THR A 518 16.30 -16.68 12.65
CA THR A 518 16.54 -17.00 14.08
C THR A 518 15.71 -16.14 15.02
N GLU A 519 15.56 -14.85 14.70
CA GLU A 519 14.78 -13.90 15.48
C GLU A 519 14.23 -12.81 14.53
N LEU A 520 12.91 -12.75 14.39
CA LEU A 520 12.25 -11.80 13.48
C LEU A 520 12.53 -10.34 13.86
N SER A 521 12.65 -10.04 15.15
CA SER A 521 12.91 -8.67 15.61
C SER A 521 14.33 -8.16 15.35
N GLU A 522 15.22 -9.04 14.86
CA GLU A 522 16.58 -8.70 14.43
C GLU A 522 16.71 -8.61 12.89
N ASP A 523 15.61 -8.81 12.14
CA ASP A 523 15.56 -8.62 10.69
C ASP A 523 14.91 -7.26 10.36
N ARG A 524 15.68 -6.35 9.73
CA ARG A 524 15.24 -4.99 9.37
C ARG A 524 13.99 -4.98 8.49
N ARG A 525 13.82 -6.00 7.64
CA ARG A 525 12.72 -6.08 6.65
C ARG A 525 11.40 -6.55 7.27
N LYS A 526 11.37 -6.84 8.57
CA LYS A 526 10.16 -7.30 9.28
C LYS A 526 9.50 -6.19 10.10
N TRP A 527 10.15 -5.04 10.25
CA TRP A 527 9.61 -3.92 11.00
C TRP A 527 8.56 -3.15 10.20
N ILE A 528 7.37 -3.07 10.76
CA ILE A 528 6.20 -2.38 10.20
C ILE A 528 6.15 -0.98 10.81
N GLU A 529 6.12 0.05 9.97
CA GLU A 529 5.85 1.42 10.41
C GLU A 529 4.40 1.52 10.91
N MET A 530 4.25 2.04 12.12
CA MET A 530 2.95 2.22 12.77
C MET A 530 2.55 3.68 12.81
N ASP A 531 3.49 4.59 13.03
CA ASP A 531 3.23 6.04 13.03
C ASP A 531 4.52 6.88 12.97
N LYS A 532 4.36 8.13 12.56
CA LYS A 532 5.35 9.19 12.45
C LYS A 532 4.64 10.54 12.61
N PHE A 533 5.03 11.33 13.61
CA PHE A 533 4.43 12.65 13.85
C PHE A 533 5.33 13.60 14.61
N ARG A 534 5.10 14.90 14.44
CA ARG A 534 5.79 15.97 15.17
C ARG A 534 5.20 16.17 16.56
N HIS A 535 6.05 16.46 17.54
CA HIS A 535 5.65 16.94 18.86
C HIS A 535 6.66 17.99 19.37
N THR A 536 6.23 18.91 20.23
CA THR A 536 7.09 19.93 20.84
C THR A 536 7.24 19.66 22.33
N LEU A 537 8.47 19.38 22.77
CA LEU A 537 8.82 19.21 24.18
C LEU A 537 9.28 20.54 24.77
N GLN A 538 8.72 20.94 25.91
CA GLN A 538 9.12 22.14 26.64
C GLN A 538 10.47 21.97 27.35
N PRO A 539 11.16 23.07 27.74
CA PRO A 539 12.43 23.01 28.46
C PRO A 539 12.36 22.13 29.71
N LEU A 540 13.27 21.16 29.85
CA LEU A 540 13.37 20.23 30.99
C LEU A 540 12.08 19.45 31.28
N GLU A 541 11.17 19.35 30.31
CA GLU A 541 9.85 18.76 30.50
C GLU A 541 9.92 17.23 30.63
N LYS A 542 9.08 16.71 31.51
CA LYS A 542 8.70 15.30 31.59
C LYS A 542 7.31 15.13 30.98
N ALA A 543 7.26 14.99 29.66
CA ALA A 543 6.04 15.04 28.87
C ALA A 543 5.34 13.68 28.81
N VAL A 544 4.00 13.70 28.79
CA VAL A 544 3.18 12.58 28.34
C VAL A 544 2.62 12.95 26.98
N ILE A 545 2.93 12.19 25.95
CA ILE A 545 2.49 12.42 24.58
C ILE A 545 1.31 11.48 24.29
N PHE A 546 0.12 12.03 24.10
CA PHE A 546 -1.05 11.27 23.66
C PHE A 546 -1.06 11.07 22.14
N ARG A 547 -1.47 9.88 21.68
CA ARG A 547 -1.68 9.59 20.27
C ARG A 547 -2.78 8.55 20.05
N ARG A 548 -3.71 8.82 19.13
CA ARG A 548 -4.70 7.81 18.68
C ARG A 548 -4.11 6.90 17.62
N ALA A 549 -4.54 5.65 17.62
CA ALA A 549 -4.23 4.73 16.52
C ALA A 549 -4.80 5.20 15.18
N GLU A 550 -5.96 5.87 15.18
CA GLU A 550 -6.61 6.41 13.98
C GLU A 550 -5.97 7.69 13.45
N ASP A 551 -5.04 8.28 14.20
CA ASP A 551 -4.24 9.40 13.72
C ASP A 551 -2.93 8.93 13.07
N SER A 552 -2.76 7.63 12.86
CA SER A 552 -1.55 7.11 12.24
C SER A 552 -1.29 7.78 10.88
N SER A 553 -0.04 8.15 10.67
CA SER A 553 0.47 8.68 9.39
C SER A 553 0.59 7.64 8.27
N VAL A 554 0.36 6.35 8.54
CA VAL A 554 0.31 5.32 7.49
C VAL A 554 -1.10 5.12 6.93
N ILE A 555 -2.14 5.41 7.73
CA ILE A 555 -3.51 5.07 7.36
C ILE A 555 -4.17 6.17 6.55
N ARG A 556 -5.11 5.78 5.68
CA ARG A 556 -6.00 6.71 4.95
C ARG A 556 -6.67 7.66 5.94
N ARG A 557 -6.74 8.95 5.60
CA ARG A 557 -7.57 9.92 6.31
C ARG A 557 -8.78 10.34 5.48
N PRO A 558 -9.97 10.47 6.11
CA PRO A 558 -10.28 10.03 7.47
C PRO A 558 -10.19 8.50 7.60
N ALA A 559 -9.94 8.03 8.82
CA ALA A 559 -9.87 6.60 9.09
C ALA A 559 -11.24 5.96 8.84
N LEU A 560 -11.30 5.01 7.91
CA LEU A 560 -12.53 4.24 7.65
C LEU A 560 -12.71 3.16 8.73
N LYS A 561 -13.56 3.45 9.72
CA LYS A 561 -13.86 2.56 10.86
C LYS A 561 -15.22 1.86 10.75
N THR A 562 -16.10 2.38 9.91
CA THR A 562 -17.43 1.84 9.66
C THR A 562 -17.50 1.24 8.27
N PHE A 563 -17.96 0.00 8.18
CA PHE A 563 -18.15 -0.69 6.91
C PHE A 563 -19.63 -1.03 6.77
N ALA A 564 -20.38 -0.11 6.16
CA ALA A 564 -21.80 -0.32 5.88
C ALA A 564 -22.00 -1.49 4.89
N PRO A 565 -23.19 -2.13 4.86
CA PRO A 565 -23.54 -3.01 3.77
C PRO A 565 -23.45 -2.28 2.43
N ILE A 566 -22.83 -2.91 1.44
CA ILE A 566 -22.68 -2.33 0.11
C ILE A 566 -23.83 -2.86 -0.75
N THR A 567 -24.56 -1.98 -1.43
CA THR A 567 -25.61 -2.36 -2.39
C THR A 567 -25.13 -1.99 -3.79
N ILE A 568 -25.13 -2.88 -4.76
CA ILE A 568 -24.55 -2.66 -6.10
C ILE A 568 -25.61 -2.79 -7.19
N PRO A 569 -25.75 -1.83 -8.13
CA PRO A 569 -25.04 -0.54 -8.16
C PRO A 569 -25.52 0.35 -7.01
N ASN A 570 -24.59 1.00 -6.29
CA ASN A 570 -24.95 1.87 -5.17
C ASN A 570 -25.25 3.29 -5.68
N PRO A 571 -26.50 3.80 -5.57
CA PRO A 571 -26.79 5.16 -5.99
C PRO A 571 -26.47 6.21 -4.91
N ALA A 572 -26.24 5.80 -3.66
CA ALA A 572 -26.16 6.72 -2.52
C ALA A 572 -25.20 6.23 -1.44
N ASP A 573 -24.43 7.18 -0.91
CA ASP A 573 -23.67 7.12 0.34
C ASP A 573 -22.36 6.33 0.30
N ASP A 574 -21.28 7.05 -0.07
CA ASP A 574 -20.22 7.35 0.89
C ASP A 574 -19.92 8.85 0.78
N ALA A 575 -19.84 9.49 1.95
CA ALA A 575 -20.05 10.91 2.16
C ALA A 575 -19.07 11.82 1.42
N ASP A 576 -19.59 13.02 1.07
CA ASP A 576 -18.83 14.26 0.93
C ASP A 576 -17.71 14.29 1.98
N ASP A 577 -16.49 14.04 1.53
CA ASP A 577 -15.30 14.47 2.23
C ASP A 577 -14.58 15.48 1.35
N ASP A 578 -14.29 16.65 1.92
CA ASP A 578 -13.68 17.80 1.24
C ASP A 578 -12.18 17.57 0.92
N THR A 579 -11.71 16.31 0.93
CA THR A 579 -10.30 15.93 0.82
C THR A 579 -9.78 15.91 -0.63
N ASP A 580 -8.61 16.52 -0.89
CA ASP A 580 -7.93 16.47 -2.20
C ASP A 580 -7.79 15.00 -2.64
N PRO A 581 -8.16 14.61 -3.89
CA PRO A 581 -8.01 13.23 -4.36
C PRO A 581 -6.59 12.68 -4.22
N ASN A 582 -5.55 13.53 -4.20
CA ASN A 582 -4.18 13.08 -3.88
C ASN A 582 -4.03 12.51 -2.46
N CYS A 583 -4.90 12.92 -1.54
CA CYS A 583 -4.86 12.58 -0.12
C CYS A 583 -5.78 11.40 0.25
N ASP A 584 -6.51 10.83 -0.70
CA ASP A 584 -7.34 9.62 -0.53
C ASP A 584 -6.51 8.32 -0.51
N CYS A 585 -5.25 8.39 -0.96
CA CYS A 585 -4.28 7.32 -0.78
C CYS A 585 -3.98 7.09 0.71
N GLY A 586 -4.05 5.84 1.18
CA GLY A 586 -3.51 5.45 2.48
C GLY A 586 -3.83 4.01 2.87
N TRP A 587 -3.05 3.45 3.80
CA TRP A 587 -3.26 2.08 4.28
C TRP A 587 -4.60 1.95 5.01
N PRO A 588 -5.34 0.84 4.87
CA PRO A 588 -6.57 0.64 5.63
C PRO A 588 -6.35 0.59 7.15
N TYR A 589 -7.14 1.36 7.91
CA TYR A 589 -7.15 1.32 9.37
C TYR A 589 -7.39 -0.09 9.92
N ASN A 590 -8.26 -0.85 9.26
CA ASN A 590 -8.64 -2.20 9.67
C ASN A 590 -7.49 -3.22 9.55
N LEU A 591 -6.40 -2.86 8.83
CA LEU A 591 -5.14 -3.60 8.73
C LEU A 591 -3.96 -2.85 9.38
N LEU A 592 -4.21 -1.87 10.25
CA LEU A 592 -3.16 -1.15 10.98
C LEU A 592 -2.31 -2.13 11.80
N LEU A 593 -2.97 -3.02 12.55
CA LEU A 593 -2.35 -4.10 13.30
C LEU A 593 -2.43 -5.43 12.55
N PRO A 594 -1.40 -6.28 12.66
CA PRO A 594 -1.53 -7.67 12.26
C PRO A 594 -2.60 -8.40 13.09
N ARG A 595 -3.20 -9.49 12.58
CA ARG A 595 -4.24 -10.25 13.29
C ARG A 595 -3.73 -10.86 14.60
N GLY A 596 -2.52 -11.38 14.61
CA GLY A 596 -1.98 -12.17 15.73
C GLY A 596 -2.63 -13.55 15.85
N LYS A 597 -2.54 -14.16 17.04
CA LYS A 597 -2.98 -15.54 17.31
C LYS A 597 -4.06 -15.61 18.40
N ARG A 598 -4.82 -16.71 18.45
CA ARG A 598 -5.87 -16.92 19.48
C ARG A 598 -5.28 -16.99 20.89
N GLU A 599 -4.13 -17.62 21.02
CA GLU A 599 -3.31 -17.71 22.23
C GLU A 599 -2.57 -16.39 22.54
N GLY A 600 -2.53 -15.46 21.59
CA GLY A 600 -1.70 -14.27 21.61
C GLY A 600 -0.37 -14.47 20.89
N MET A 601 0.04 -13.51 20.08
CA MET A 601 1.33 -13.49 19.39
C MET A 601 2.14 -12.30 19.89
N THR A 602 3.41 -12.53 20.24
CA THR A 602 4.29 -11.48 20.79
C THR A 602 4.88 -10.63 19.69
N PHE A 603 4.79 -9.32 19.86
CA PHE A 603 5.39 -8.31 19.02
C PHE A 603 6.25 -7.36 19.86
N ARG A 604 7.26 -6.78 19.25
CA ARG A 604 8.04 -5.68 19.83
C ARG A 604 7.57 -4.36 19.22
N LEU A 605 7.07 -3.47 20.09
CA LEU A 605 6.75 -2.10 19.75
C LEU A 605 7.95 -1.22 20.10
N MET A 606 8.49 -0.50 19.12
CA MET A 606 9.62 0.41 19.27
C MET A 606 9.17 1.85 19.05
N VAL A 607 9.70 2.74 19.88
CA VAL A 607 9.53 4.19 19.75
C VAL A 607 10.91 4.82 19.67
N MET A 608 11.08 5.70 18.68
CA MET A 608 12.27 6.52 18.49
C MET A 608 11.88 7.99 18.38
N ILE A 609 12.68 8.86 18.98
CA ILE A 609 12.53 10.32 18.88
C ILE A 609 13.74 10.89 18.11
N THR A 610 13.48 11.62 17.04
CA THR A 610 14.50 12.31 16.23
C THR A 610 14.31 13.82 16.27
N ASP A 611 15.36 14.58 15.94
CA ASP A 611 15.31 16.05 15.92
C ASP A 611 14.52 16.54 14.70
N TRP A 612 13.41 17.23 14.94
CA TRP A 612 12.57 17.76 13.86
C TRP A 612 13.34 18.75 12.97
N ASN A 613 14.33 19.48 13.50
CA ASN A 613 15.08 20.45 12.69
C ASN A 613 15.92 19.80 11.59
N ILE A 614 16.27 18.52 11.77
CA ILE A 614 16.97 17.71 10.78
C ILE A 614 15.95 17.05 9.85
N ASP A 615 14.85 16.55 10.41
CA ASP A 615 13.85 15.78 9.70
C ASP A 615 12.94 16.63 8.80
N GLN A 616 12.69 17.89 9.16
CA GLN A 616 11.71 18.73 8.47
C GLN A 616 12.10 19.04 7.02
N VAL A 617 11.08 19.08 6.16
CA VAL A 617 11.20 19.53 4.78
C VAL A 617 10.33 20.79 4.62
N PRO A 618 10.89 21.93 4.16
CA PRO A 618 10.11 23.15 3.95
C PRO A 618 9.13 22.97 2.78
N ASP A 619 7.88 22.64 3.10
CA ASP A 619 6.61 22.82 2.37
C ASP A 619 5.57 21.83 2.95
N GLU A 620 4.59 22.35 3.70
CA GLU A 620 3.68 21.53 4.54
C GLU A 620 2.27 21.38 3.92
N THR A 621 2.16 20.95 2.67
CA THR A 621 0.88 20.43 2.15
C THR A 621 0.70 18.99 2.63
N SER A 622 0.37 18.81 3.91
CA SER A 622 0.22 17.46 4.51
C SER A 622 -1.06 16.78 4.04
N CYS A 623 -0.93 15.66 3.33
CA CYS A 623 -1.99 14.65 3.23
C CYS A 623 -1.99 13.80 4.51
N GLY A 624 -3.05 13.01 4.74
CA GLY A 624 -3.20 12.26 5.97
C GLY A 624 -2.28 11.05 6.15
N SER A 625 -1.88 10.42 5.04
CA SER A 625 -1.18 9.11 4.98
C SER A 625 0.25 9.25 4.48
N MET A 626 0.93 10.29 4.97
CA MET A 626 2.21 10.75 4.41
C MET A 626 3.29 9.68 4.37
N SER A 627 3.28 8.70 5.29
CA SER A 627 4.31 7.67 5.35
C SER A 627 4.36 6.83 4.07
N TYR A 628 3.20 6.45 3.51
CA TYR A 628 3.12 5.61 2.30
C TYR A 628 2.69 6.36 1.05
N CYS A 629 2.04 7.52 1.19
CA CYS A 629 1.48 8.28 0.07
C CYS A 629 2.17 9.63 -0.13
N GLY A 630 3.13 10.00 0.71
CA GLY A 630 3.85 11.27 0.64
C GLY A 630 2.95 12.49 0.85
N ALA A 631 3.42 13.63 0.36
CA ALA A 631 2.66 14.87 0.34
C ALA A 631 2.38 15.30 -1.11
N LYS A 632 1.69 16.43 -1.29
CA LYS A 632 1.44 16.96 -2.64
C LYS A 632 2.74 17.31 -3.38
N ASP A 633 3.67 17.94 -2.65
CA ASP A 633 4.90 18.49 -3.23
C ASP A 633 6.15 17.66 -2.91
N LYS A 634 6.57 17.63 -1.63
CA LYS A 634 7.77 16.91 -1.18
C LYS A 634 7.44 15.90 -0.09
N TYR A 635 8.19 14.81 -0.03
CA TYR A 635 8.04 13.87 1.08
C TYR A 635 8.39 14.58 2.41
N PRO A 636 7.51 14.58 3.43
CA PRO A 636 7.61 15.48 4.59
C PRO A 636 8.54 14.95 5.68
N ASP A 637 9.64 14.31 5.29
CA ASP A 637 10.69 13.79 6.17
C ASP A 637 11.99 13.61 5.36
N SER A 638 13.04 14.33 5.73
CA SER A 638 14.34 14.32 5.04
C SER A 638 15.10 12.99 5.21
N ARG A 639 14.72 12.18 6.21
CA ARG A 639 15.31 10.86 6.43
C ARG A 639 14.95 9.90 5.30
N ALA A 640 15.80 8.90 5.12
CA ALA A 640 15.47 7.75 4.28
C ALA A 640 14.17 7.11 4.77
N MET A 641 13.32 6.68 3.84
CA MET A 641 12.07 5.99 4.19
C MET A 641 12.41 4.66 4.87
N GLY A 642 11.78 4.39 6.01
CA GLY A 642 12.12 3.25 6.86
C GLY A 642 13.21 3.49 7.91
N TYR A 643 13.80 4.69 8.00
CA TYR A 643 14.76 5.02 9.06
C TYR A 643 14.18 4.74 10.46
N PRO A 644 14.89 3.99 11.33
CA PRO A 644 16.32 3.64 11.25
C PRO A 644 16.64 2.26 10.66
N PHE A 645 15.65 1.57 10.09
CA PHE A 645 15.77 0.23 9.52
C PHE A 645 16.13 0.24 8.03
N ASP A 646 16.45 1.39 7.45
CA ASP A 646 16.86 1.55 6.04
C ASP A 646 18.29 1.05 5.78
N ARG A 647 19.13 0.96 6.83
CA ARG A 647 20.55 0.60 6.73
C ARG A 647 20.97 -0.40 7.81
N PRO A 648 22.11 -1.10 7.64
CA PRO A 648 22.69 -1.94 8.66
C PRO A 648 22.86 -1.22 10.00
N PHE A 649 22.77 -1.97 11.09
CA PHE A 649 23.18 -1.51 12.41
C PHE A 649 24.69 -1.75 12.60
N ASN A 650 25.28 -1.07 13.60
CA ASN A 650 26.72 -1.17 13.86
C ASN A 650 27.18 -2.63 14.02
N ALA A 651 28.30 -2.98 13.37
CA ALA A 651 28.81 -4.35 13.37
C ALA A 651 28.97 -4.91 14.80
N GLY A 652 28.43 -6.12 15.02
CA GLY A 652 28.43 -6.77 16.33
C GLY A 652 27.39 -6.22 17.32
N ARG A 653 26.51 -5.30 16.90
CA ARG A 653 25.34 -4.86 17.66
C ARG A 653 24.05 -5.20 16.92
N GLY A 654 23.20 -5.99 17.57
CA GLY A 654 21.84 -6.24 17.09
C GLY A 654 20.93 -5.00 17.20
N ILE A 655 19.75 -5.09 16.62
CA ILE A 655 18.68 -4.08 16.70
C ILE A 655 18.32 -3.86 18.17
N ALA A 656 18.08 -4.93 18.93
CA ALA A 656 17.77 -4.88 20.35
C ALA A 656 18.84 -4.13 21.16
N GLN A 657 20.12 -4.40 20.87
CA GLN A 657 21.25 -3.78 21.56
C GLN A 657 21.40 -2.30 21.18
N THR A 658 21.09 -1.93 19.94
CA THR A 658 21.08 -0.54 19.52
C THR A 658 19.98 0.23 20.24
N ILE A 659 18.74 -0.27 20.25
CA ILE A 659 17.63 0.35 21.00
C ILE A 659 18.02 0.54 22.48
N ALA A 660 18.67 -0.45 23.10
CA ALA A 660 19.11 -0.35 24.48
C ALA A 660 20.20 0.72 24.72
N ALA A 661 21.03 1.01 23.71
CA ALA A 661 22.17 1.91 23.81
C ALA A 661 21.82 3.40 23.62
N HIS A 662 20.65 3.74 23.06
CA HIS A 662 20.28 5.11 22.71
C HIS A 662 19.17 5.67 23.59
N ASP A 663 19.37 6.85 24.20
CA ASP A 663 18.43 7.47 25.15
C ASP A 663 17.08 7.84 24.53
N ASN A 664 17.09 8.23 23.27
CA ASN A 664 15.91 8.61 22.48
C ASN A 664 15.15 7.41 21.89
N MET A 665 15.52 6.18 22.23
CA MET A 665 14.84 4.95 21.81
C MET A 665 14.41 4.11 23.01
N ALA A 666 13.26 3.46 22.86
CA ALA A 666 12.83 2.41 23.78
C ALA A 666 11.94 1.39 23.05
N ALA A 667 11.79 0.22 23.66
CA ALA A 667 10.89 -0.81 23.16
C ALA A 667 10.08 -1.46 24.30
N ARG A 668 8.89 -1.93 23.95
CA ARG A 668 8.00 -2.72 24.80
C ARG A 668 7.51 -3.93 24.02
N ASP A 669 7.74 -5.13 24.55
CA ASP A 669 7.13 -6.34 24.02
C ASP A 669 5.65 -6.39 24.46
N ILE A 670 4.76 -6.52 23.48
CA ILE A 670 3.31 -6.59 23.65
C ILE A 670 2.78 -7.87 23.00
N THR A 671 1.56 -8.25 23.34
CA THR A 671 0.86 -9.35 22.67
C THR A 671 -0.26 -8.82 21.79
N ILE A 672 -0.46 -9.39 20.60
CA ILE A 672 -1.69 -9.18 19.82
C ILE A 672 -2.50 -10.46 19.85
N LYS A 673 -3.73 -10.38 20.36
CA LYS A 673 -4.63 -11.52 20.52
C LYS A 673 -5.82 -11.40 19.57
N TRP A 674 -6.02 -12.45 18.78
CA TRP A 674 -7.21 -12.62 17.97
C TRP A 674 -8.38 -13.11 18.86
N VAL A 675 -9.34 -12.22 19.10
CA VAL A 675 -10.54 -12.47 19.92
C VAL A 675 -11.78 -12.63 19.03
N ASP A 676 -12.87 -13.14 19.60
CA ASP A 676 -14.12 -13.35 18.86
C ASP A 676 -14.80 -12.03 18.48
N THR A 677 -14.77 -11.04 19.38
CA THR A 677 -15.40 -9.74 19.19
C THR A 677 -14.58 -8.63 19.83
N VAL A 678 -14.61 -7.45 19.22
CA VAL A 678 -14.14 -6.18 19.80
C VAL A 678 -15.27 -5.15 19.74
N PRO A 679 -15.33 -4.18 20.68
CA PRO A 679 -16.34 -3.12 20.68
C PRO A 679 -16.47 -2.41 19.32
N SER A 680 -17.69 -2.02 18.96
CA SER A 680 -17.91 -1.14 17.80
C SER A 680 -17.21 0.20 18.01
N ALA A 681 -16.80 0.84 16.90
CA ALA A 681 -16.34 2.23 16.91
C ALA A 681 -17.42 3.19 17.43
#